data_AF-A0A2G5CEV4-F1
#
_entry.id   AF-A0A2G5CEV4-F1
#
_cell.length_a   1.000
_cell.length_b   1.000
_cell.length_c   1.000
_cell.angle_alpha   90.00
_cell.angle_beta   90.00
_cell.angle_gamma   90.00
#
_symmetry.space_group_name_H-M   'P 1'
#
loop_
_entity.id
_entity.type
_entity.pdbx_description
1 polymer ?
#
loop_
_entity_poly.entity_id
_entity_poly.type
_entity_poly.pdbx_seq_one_letter_code
_entity_poly.pdbx_strand_id
1 'polypeptide(L)'
;MSLIRRRESENYYTSFEAEDLQQSSSSCSQGHRSSLQLETSEGGSICLLCFCNLISNPNSPSVHLSYALSQLSQAISHFPFLQNLRNFHAHLLISPLTNLLFTCNDEPISRQATDLVLNLCDSDDFEVYVDFVARIADRLSSSSLAWSKRQIYSLHCLGLLLNRQIDKPEPLAHIKNTKALIFNLIAGLQLPSEEIRGEILFVLYKLSVLEGTAIDNVDDFLDFCPKLLQLSLDTLMKTQSDEVRLNCIALLTVLAQKDYLRSSLFTYDQTSGNLTEVDNFMQEEELSRPLVVLFAESIKGPLLSSNTEVQIGTLDLIFHSLTCQGSAAENIAVLVEQGIVDYVFEILRLSGKKDKVINSCIRVLDLLSAAEPPFSQKLAIGFQALVPILRYVAEVPFHPVQFHTLKLIWICLYNCPGIVSRSQVEELVLILTGVFKRHRSGELGMLPETFVTCCSIFVAILKSPFSHGILNLIPSVQEASTNAVLSCFCDSKKYPSQLLLYSLYLLKEAYAFIHEENANNGSNDITVESCTTQVCETHVLPWLRRALDETEEEDNILGILETFHSILLQGSDVETRKFAEVLATSSWFSLSFGCLGLFPTEKMKCRVYLMLGSLVDRVLGHDLGQLIRDAALYLPSDPLDLLFLLGQKSCHDMELLSCQSAVLLLLYCSSLYDDRLAEEKQVLASLEQYILVNNDNFSSGLSDSVALVPLVNLYGLLRGTAVISYQTIPYSTEAEKVLFDLVLENELDLLSSRFHPVSLKWLFQQEKICMPLSKQILNFCRLNSINGNHIIVHGNNNHIDIQAIAELVAFGDSLGAKFMVSLLMQLQEEEGQEEDITSVLNLMNTVLNIFPAASNQLWMYGIGREIQNLYYSLSYSSSDRIFKLCSLLMFNVLRSIEAETLFHHEEVWLPLIIKFLEVLNSTMLADAFSQEGLIVIGILSLVLRLYNNKALVEASKAILLNTSLVSTMNTVIQSACSKGPALVDHDEETLTGETLIFLLLLYFYSLRSVQALLPGTLDWQNCLELSNSGTQTFPVICIRCHDLCRLLHFGSPQVKLVASHCLLELLTRISDQRCPGLDELKCSVGYVMSILAVLQGLVFDSDIRVAINCGICISTILGWDIQERKLTRDDKWSRLVVEELSLSFTAPGLASKSFTNQHKAATHIAVALLRLNQVPAWMKSVFNSSCISGIVKNLSASNVSAEMVQLFLMLLVSDYLSKEHVACLNHVFQVFLWPK
;
A
#
# COMPACT_ATOMS: atom_id res chain seq x y z
N MET A 1 62.23 72.92 60.64
CA MET A 1 61.96 74.27 60.12
C MET A 1 62.99 74.56 59.04
N SER A 2 62.65 74.55 57.76
CA SER A 2 61.32 74.37 57.16
C SER A 2 61.49 73.74 55.78
N LEU A 3 61.26 72.43 55.62
CA LEU A 3 59.94 71.78 55.41
C LEU A 3 59.50 72.00 53.95
N ILE A 4 59.20 71.02 53.09
CA ILE A 4 58.77 69.61 53.24
C ILE A 4 58.97 68.98 51.84
N ARG A 5 59.79 67.92 51.70
CA ARG A 5 59.44 66.47 51.70
C ARG A 5 58.67 66.02 50.45
N ARG A 6 58.87 64.84 49.86
CA ARG A 6 59.72 63.64 50.06
C ARG A 6 59.45 62.76 48.80
N ARG A 7 60.46 62.14 48.15
CA ARG A 7 61.03 60.78 48.39
C ARG A 7 60.05 59.63 48.11
N GLU A 8 60.42 58.45 47.62
CA GLU A 8 61.66 57.62 47.59
C GLU A 8 61.55 56.75 46.29
N SER A 9 62.55 56.47 45.44
CA SER A 9 63.88 55.84 45.56
C SER A 9 63.89 54.37 46.00
N GLU A 10 64.38 53.47 45.14
CA GLU A 10 65.48 52.55 45.49
C GLU A 10 66.22 52.07 44.23
N ASN A 11 67.53 52.31 44.25
CA ASN A 11 68.57 51.96 43.28
C ASN A 11 69.59 51.05 44.01
N TYR A 12 70.50 50.47 43.22
CA TYR A 12 71.90 50.03 43.49
C TYR A 12 72.13 48.54 43.18
N TYR A 13 73.18 48.12 42.44
CA TYR A 13 74.56 48.59 42.20
C TYR A 13 74.98 48.22 40.74
N THR A 14 76.02 48.74 40.05
CA THR A 14 77.34 49.31 40.43
C THR A 14 77.97 50.03 39.21
N SER A 15 78.59 51.21 39.47
CA SER A 15 79.81 51.84 38.89
C SER A 15 80.39 51.40 37.53
N PHE A 16 80.68 52.35 36.64
CA PHE A 16 82.05 52.90 36.46
C PHE A 16 82.03 54.26 35.74
N GLU A 17 83.05 55.05 36.04
CA GLU A 17 83.23 56.48 35.76
C GLU A 17 83.35 56.84 34.28
N ALA A 18 83.03 58.10 34.02
CA ALA A 18 83.14 58.80 32.75
C ALA A 18 84.60 58.99 32.31
N GLU A 19 84.85 58.83 31.01
CA GLU A 19 85.74 59.73 30.28
C GLU A 19 85.02 60.22 29.03
N ASP A 20 85.00 61.55 28.90
CA ASP A 20 84.51 62.32 27.77
C ASP A 20 85.06 61.81 26.44
N LEU A 21 84.20 61.76 25.41
CA LEU A 21 84.51 62.30 24.09
C LEU A 21 83.20 62.47 23.30
N GLN A 22 82.73 63.71 23.33
CA GLN A 22 82.08 64.44 22.24
C GLN A 22 81.28 63.64 21.21
N GLN A 23 79.97 63.90 21.22
CA GLN A 23 79.11 63.99 20.04
C GLN A 23 79.89 64.38 18.78
N SER A 24 80.14 63.44 17.89
CA SER A 24 79.93 63.72 16.47
C SER A 24 78.51 63.27 16.17
N SER A 25 77.57 64.22 16.19
CA SER A 25 76.36 64.08 15.39
C SER A 25 76.85 63.77 13.98
N SER A 26 76.83 62.51 13.58
CA SER A 26 77.19 62.09 12.23
C SER A 26 76.16 62.73 11.32
N SER A 27 76.47 63.92 10.83
CA SER A 27 75.81 64.50 9.68
C SER A 27 76.29 63.73 8.47
N CYS A 28 75.43 63.56 7.48
CA CYS A 28 75.85 62.97 6.21
C CYS A 28 76.96 63.83 5.57
N SER A 29 77.61 63.31 4.52
CA SER A 29 78.65 64.03 3.77
C SER A 29 78.21 65.36 3.14
N GLN A 30 76.90 65.65 3.14
CA GLN A 30 76.30 66.92 2.69
C GLN A 30 75.91 67.86 3.84
N GLY A 31 76.26 67.52 5.09
CA GLY A 31 76.03 68.38 6.27
C GLY A 31 74.58 68.41 6.78
N HIS A 32 73.75 67.43 6.41
CA HIS A 32 72.36 67.35 6.91
C HIS A 32 72.30 66.97 8.39
N ARG A 33 71.26 67.43 9.09
CA ARG A 33 71.05 67.16 10.53
C ARG A 33 71.03 65.65 10.80
N SER A 34 71.67 65.22 11.89
CA SER A 34 71.70 63.81 12.31
C SER A 34 70.30 63.22 12.54
N SER A 35 69.30 64.05 12.86
CA SER A 35 67.90 63.62 12.97
C SER A 35 67.27 63.13 11.66
N LEU A 36 67.94 63.31 10.51
CA LEU A 36 67.51 62.82 9.19
C LEU A 36 68.33 61.61 8.73
N GLN A 37 69.22 61.09 9.58
CA GLN A 37 70.10 59.98 9.30
C GLN A 37 69.64 58.77 10.12
N LEU A 38 69.08 57.76 9.45
CA LEU A 38 68.54 56.57 10.09
C LEU A 38 69.55 55.43 10.03
N GLU A 39 69.91 54.88 11.17
CA GLU A 39 70.85 53.75 11.27
C GLU A 39 70.19 52.45 10.79
N THR A 40 70.88 51.71 9.93
CA THR A 40 70.44 50.40 9.44
C THR A 40 70.99 49.30 10.34
N SER A 41 70.27 48.18 10.46
CA SER A 41 70.68 47.01 11.27
C SER A 41 72.00 46.37 10.79
N GLU A 42 72.39 46.63 9.55
CA GLU A 42 73.63 46.13 8.92
C GLU A 42 74.87 47.03 9.18
N GLY A 43 74.76 48.04 10.06
CA GLY A 43 75.90 48.88 10.47
C GLY A 43 76.19 50.07 9.55
N GLY A 44 75.19 50.56 8.82
CA GLY A 44 75.25 51.78 8.01
C GLY A 44 74.21 52.81 8.43
N SER A 45 74.09 53.91 7.68
CA SER A 45 73.05 54.92 7.92
C SER A 45 72.53 55.54 6.63
N ILE A 46 71.22 55.65 6.50
CA ILE A 46 70.54 56.27 5.35
C ILE A 46 70.19 57.71 5.72
N CYS A 47 70.81 58.68 5.04
CA CYS A 47 70.38 60.07 5.12
C CYS A 47 69.13 60.28 4.26
N LEU A 48 67.98 60.48 4.89
CA LEU A 48 66.70 60.68 4.23
C LEU A 48 66.72 61.86 3.26
N LEU A 49 67.38 62.98 3.59
CA LEU A 49 67.42 64.13 2.66
C LEU A 49 68.27 63.85 1.40
N CYS A 50 69.39 63.13 1.54
CA CYS A 50 70.18 62.68 0.39
C CYS A 50 69.39 61.67 -0.46
N PHE A 51 68.66 60.77 0.19
CA PHE A 51 67.78 59.81 -0.46
C PHE A 51 66.64 60.53 -1.22
N CYS A 52 65.94 61.48 -0.58
CA CYS A 52 64.90 62.31 -1.19
C CYS A 52 65.42 63.07 -2.42
N ASN A 53 66.61 63.67 -2.33
CA ASN A 53 67.23 64.39 -3.44
C ASN A 53 67.61 63.45 -4.59
N LEU A 54 68.09 62.25 -4.29
CA LEU A 54 68.43 61.24 -5.28
C LEU A 54 67.19 60.79 -6.06
N ILE A 55 66.10 60.46 -5.36
CA ILE A 55 64.87 59.93 -5.99
C ILE A 55 63.99 61.00 -6.61
N SER A 56 64.07 62.27 -6.15
CA SER A 56 63.30 63.37 -6.74
C SER A 56 63.93 63.92 -8.02
N ASN A 57 65.19 63.59 -8.32
CA ASN A 57 65.89 64.09 -9.49
C ASN A 57 65.61 63.19 -10.71
N PRO A 58 64.92 63.70 -11.75
CA PRO A 58 64.57 62.91 -12.93
C PRO A 58 65.79 62.48 -13.76
N ASN A 59 66.97 63.09 -13.53
CA ASN A 59 68.21 62.78 -14.24
C ASN A 59 69.11 61.79 -13.47
N SER A 60 68.64 61.25 -12.34
CA SER A 60 69.41 60.26 -11.56
C SER A 60 69.56 58.94 -12.33
N PRO A 61 70.76 58.32 -12.35
CA PRO A 61 70.95 57.00 -12.97
C PRO A 61 70.08 55.92 -12.32
N SER A 62 69.41 55.09 -13.14
CA SER A 62 68.52 54.01 -12.68
C SER A 62 69.21 53.03 -11.72
N VAL A 63 70.49 52.73 -11.92
CA VAL A 63 71.29 51.87 -11.03
C VAL A 63 71.38 52.44 -9.62
N HIS A 64 71.59 53.75 -9.47
CA HIS A 64 71.66 54.39 -8.16
C HIS A 64 70.30 54.51 -7.51
N LEU A 65 69.25 54.76 -8.30
CA LEU A 65 67.86 54.77 -7.83
C LEU A 65 67.45 53.39 -7.30
N SER A 66 67.65 52.34 -8.09
CA SER A 66 67.33 50.96 -7.71
C SER A 66 68.14 50.50 -6.50
N TYR A 67 69.44 50.82 -6.45
CA TYR A 67 70.26 50.50 -5.28
C TYR A 67 69.74 51.22 -4.03
N ALA A 68 69.46 52.52 -4.10
CA ALA A 68 68.96 53.29 -2.96
C ALA A 68 67.59 52.78 -2.47
N LEU A 69 66.66 52.48 -3.38
CA LEU A 69 65.35 51.92 -3.03
C LEU A 69 65.48 50.52 -2.43
N SER A 70 66.37 49.68 -2.96
CA SER A 70 66.67 48.36 -2.41
C SER A 70 67.28 48.43 -1.02
N GLN A 71 68.22 49.35 -0.77
CA GLN A 71 68.80 49.57 0.56
C GLN A 71 67.75 50.06 1.57
N LEU A 72 66.85 50.97 1.16
CA LEU A 72 65.76 51.42 2.02
C LEU A 72 64.74 50.29 2.27
N SER A 73 64.42 49.50 1.25
CA SER A 73 63.51 48.34 1.36
C SER A 73 64.08 47.27 2.31
N GLN A 74 65.38 46.97 2.21
CA GLN A 74 66.08 46.10 3.15
C GLN A 74 66.05 46.66 4.57
N ALA A 75 66.30 47.96 4.76
CA ALA A 75 66.24 48.58 6.07
C ALA A 75 64.82 48.55 6.67
N ILE A 76 63.78 48.77 5.85
CA ILE A 76 62.37 48.71 6.23
C ILE A 76 61.92 47.29 6.61
N SER A 77 62.56 46.24 6.10
CA SER A 77 62.27 44.87 6.54
C SER A 77 62.54 44.62 8.03
N HIS A 78 63.33 45.48 8.68
CA HIS A 78 63.56 45.46 10.12
C HIS A 78 62.53 46.33 10.86
N PHE A 79 61.65 45.69 11.66
CA PHE A 79 60.51 46.33 12.30
C PHE A 79 60.83 47.62 13.09
N PRO A 80 61.87 47.69 13.95
CA PRO A 80 62.25 48.93 14.64
C PRO A 80 62.62 50.10 13.71
N PHE A 81 63.26 49.80 12.57
CA PHE A 81 63.64 50.83 11.60
C PHE A 81 62.39 51.40 10.92
N LEU A 82 61.49 50.51 10.48
CA LEU A 82 60.22 50.88 9.88
C LEU A 82 59.31 51.66 10.83
N GLN A 83 59.24 51.26 12.11
CA GLN A 83 58.45 51.97 13.12
C GLN A 83 58.99 53.40 13.36
N ASN A 84 60.31 53.58 13.44
CA ASN A 84 60.91 54.91 13.56
C ASN A 84 60.70 55.76 12.30
N LEU A 85 60.83 55.16 11.11
CA LEU A 85 60.57 55.84 9.84
C LEU A 85 59.12 56.31 9.74
N ARG A 86 58.15 55.45 10.08
CA ARG A 86 56.71 55.76 10.09
C ARG A 86 56.38 56.89 11.07
N ASN A 87 56.80 56.78 12.33
CA ASN A 87 56.40 57.70 13.39
C ASN A 87 56.97 59.12 13.25
N PHE A 88 58.16 59.28 12.65
CA PHE A 88 58.88 60.57 12.69
C PHE A 88 59.21 61.16 11.33
N HIS A 89 59.21 60.36 10.25
CA HIS A 89 59.85 60.76 9.00
C HIS A 89 59.06 60.44 7.72
N ALA A 90 57.94 59.73 7.79
CA ALA A 90 57.17 59.31 6.62
C ALA A 90 56.77 60.48 5.71
N HIS A 91 56.35 61.62 6.28
CA HIS A 91 55.98 62.82 5.52
C HIS A 91 57.10 63.40 4.64
N LEU A 92 58.37 63.18 5.00
CA LEU A 92 59.52 63.63 4.20
C LEU A 92 59.67 62.83 2.89
N LEU A 93 59.17 61.60 2.87
CA LEU A 93 59.28 60.69 1.73
C LEU A 93 58.09 60.81 0.76
N ILE A 94 56.99 61.43 1.18
CA ILE A 94 55.76 61.51 0.37
C ILE A 94 56.01 62.18 -0.98
N SER A 95 56.41 63.46 -0.98
CA SER A 95 56.63 64.19 -2.25
C SER A 95 57.73 63.57 -3.13
N PRO A 96 58.88 63.14 -2.59
CA PRO A 96 59.93 62.48 -3.38
C PRO A 96 59.48 61.18 -4.04
N LEU A 97 58.76 60.30 -3.31
CA LEU A 97 58.27 59.04 -3.85
C LEU A 97 57.13 59.26 -4.85
N THR A 98 56.21 60.19 -4.61
CA THR A 98 55.20 60.58 -5.60
C THR A 98 55.87 61.09 -6.88
N ASN A 99 56.87 61.97 -6.78
CA ASN A 99 57.58 62.48 -7.96
C ASN A 99 58.30 61.37 -8.74
N LEU A 100 58.90 60.40 -8.04
CA LEU A 100 59.55 59.25 -8.66
C LEU A 100 58.54 58.42 -9.48
N LEU A 101 57.35 58.15 -8.94
CA LEU A 101 56.29 57.38 -9.63
C LEU A 101 55.85 58.02 -10.96
N PHE A 102 55.82 59.35 -11.05
CA PHE A 102 55.42 60.08 -12.26
C PHE A 102 56.56 60.33 -13.26
N THR A 103 57.82 60.17 -12.84
CA THR A 103 59.00 60.47 -13.67
C THR A 103 59.75 59.22 -14.14
N CYS A 104 59.63 58.10 -13.42
CA CYS A 104 60.33 56.85 -13.72
C CYS A 104 59.66 56.04 -14.85
N ASN A 105 60.48 55.51 -15.76
CA ASN A 105 60.07 54.62 -16.85
C ASN A 105 60.35 53.13 -16.56
N ASP A 106 61.02 52.81 -15.47
CA ASP A 106 61.58 51.48 -15.18
C ASP A 106 60.68 50.72 -14.21
N GLU A 107 60.10 49.60 -14.67
CA GLU A 107 59.12 48.78 -13.94
C GLU A 107 59.60 48.32 -12.55
N PRO A 108 60.77 47.65 -12.39
CA PRO A 108 61.27 47.23 -11.09
C PRO A 108 61.48 48.39 -10.10
N ILE A 109 61.93 49.55 -10.58
CA ILE A 109 62.13 50.75 -9.73
C ILE A 109 60.78 51.29 -9.28
N SER A 110 59.82 51.37 -10.18
CA SER A 110 58.47 51.81 -9.87
C SER A 110 57.76 50.83 -8.92
N ARG A 111 57.95 49.50 -9.09
CA ARG A 111 57.44 48.48 -8.16
C ARG A 111 58.04 48.62 -6.76
N GLN A 112 59.37 48.78 -6.66
CA GLN A 112 60.03 49.06 -5.38
C GLN A 112 59.50 50.35 -4.73
N ALA A 113 59.27 51.40 -5.53
CA ALA A 113 58.68 52.63 -5.03
C ALA A 113 57.23 52.42 -4.53
N THR A 114 56.41 51.67 -5.26
CA THR A 114 55.04 51.31 -4.84
C THR A 114 55.06 50.48 -3.55
N ASP A 115 55.90 49.46 -3.44
CA ASP A 115 56.04 48.63 -2.24
C ASP A 115 56.47 49.47 -1.02
N LEU A 116 57.38 50.43 -1.24
CA LEU A 116 57.80 51.38 -0.20
C LEU A 116 56.64 52.29 0.23
N VAL A 117 55.86 52.80 -0.71
CA VAL A 117 54.66 53.61 -0.41
C VAL A 117 53.66 52.79 0.41
N LEU A 118 53.36 51.55 0.02
CA LEU A 118 52.45 50.66 0.76
C LEU A 118 52.97 50.36 2.17
N ASN A 119 54.26 50.04 2.31
CA ASN A 119 54.89 49.83 3.62
C ASN A 119 54.89 51.09 4.49
N LEU A 120 54.93 52.30 3.93
CA LEU A 120 54.79 53.53 4.72
C LEU A 120 53.36 53.77 5.16
N CYS A 121 52.38 53.42 4.32
CA CYS A 121 50.95 53.57 4.60
C CYS A 121 50.38 52.51 5.56
N ASP A 122 51.11 51.46 5.90
CA ASP A 122 50.70 50.37 6.83
C ASP A 122 50.79 50.76 8.33
N SER A 123 50.95 52.05 8.65
CA SER A 123 50.94 52.58 10.02
C SER A 123 49.52 52.87 10.53
N ASP A 124 49.35 52.93 11.86
CA ASP A 124 48.13 53.47 12.50
C ASP A 124 47.89 54.96 12.19
N ASP A 125 48.91 55.65 11.65
CA ASP A 125 48.83 57.05 11.22
C ASP A 125 48.11 57.17 9.86
N PHE A 126 46.90 57.71 9.92
CA PHE A 126 46.02 57.90 8.78
C PHE A 126 46.46 59.05 7.87
N GLU A 127 47.24 60.02 8.37
CA GLU A 127 47.60 61.23 7.62
C GLU A 127 48.56 60.94 6.44
N VAL A 128 49.53 60.05 6.65
CA VAL A 128 50.51 59.64 5.62
C VAL A 128 49.82 58.99 4.43
N TYR A 129 48.89 58.06 4.72
CA TYR A 129 48.11 57.36 3.70
C TYR A 129 47.27 58.34 2.86
N VAL A 130 46.52 59.22 3.53
CA VAL A 130 45.69 60.23 2.88
C VAL A 130 46.51 61.18 2.01
N ASP A 131 47.69 61.61 2.48
CA ASP A 131 48.57 62.52 1.72
C ASP A 131 49.10 61.88 0.43
N PHE A 132 49.42 60.58 0.46
CA PHE A 132 49.79 59.84 -0.75
C PHE A 132 48.64 59.75 -1.75
N VAL A 133 47.44 59.38 -1.29
CA VAL A 133 46.23 59.33 -2.13
C VAL A 133 45.95 60.70 -2.75
N ALA A 134 45.94 61.75 -1.94
CA ALA A 134 45.66 63.11 -2.39
C ALA A 134 46.68 63.63 -3.42
N ARG A 135 47.98 63.41 -3.21
CA ARG A 135 49.03 63.91 -4.13
C ARG A 135 49.09 63.13 -5.44
N ILE A 136 48.86 61.82 -5.41
CA ILE A 136 48.80 60.99 -6.63
C ILE A 136 47.54 61.34 -7.43
N ALA A 137 46.40 61.48 -6.76
CA ALA A 137 45.14 61.91 -7.38
C ALA A 137 45.23 63.32 -7.98
N ASP A 138 45.83 64.30 -7.29
CA ASP A 138 45.99 65.68 -7.77
C ASP A 138 46.83 65.76 -9.05
N ARG A 139 47.92 64.97 -9.12
CA ARG A 139 48.76 64.84 -10.32
C ARG A 139 47.99 64.26 -11.51
N LEU A 140 47.18 63.22 -11.28
CA LEU A 140 46.32 62.60 -12.30
C LEU A 140 45.13 63.49 -12.69
N SER A 141 44.68 64.38 -11.80
CA SER A 141 43.62 65.36 -12.06
C SER A 141 44.09 66.58 -12.86
N SER A 142 45.40 66.72 -13.06
CA SER A 142 45.98 67.89 -13.74
C SER A 142 45.65 67.91 -15.25
N SER A 143 45.38 69.10 -15.80
CA SER A 143 45.17 69.30 -17.25
C SER A 143 46.43 69.07 -18.09
N SER A 144 47.59 68.94 -17.45
CA SER A 144 48.89 68.64 -18.06
C SER A 144 49.20 67.14 -18.19
N LEU A 145 48.26 66.26 -17.84
CA LEU A 145 48.47 64.83 -17.89
C LEU A 145 48.67 64.35 -19.34
N ALA A 146 49.80 63.71 -19.62
CA ALA A 146 50.06 63.01 -20.87
C ALA A 146 50.19 61.51 -20.59
N TRP A 147 49.34 60.71 -21.21
CA TRP A 147 49.32 59.27 -21.03
C TRP A 147 50.56 58.59 -21.62
N SER A 148 51.29 57.86 -20.78
CA SER A 148 52.49 57.10 -21.15
C SER A 148 52.69 55.91 -20.18
N LYS A 149 53.73 55.10 -20.40
CA LYS A 149 54.08 53.99 -19.50
C LYS A 149 54.33 54.42 -18.05
N ARG A 150 54.72 55.68 -17.79
CA ARG A 150 54.95 56.23 -16.44
C ARG A 150 53.68 56.24 -15.60
N GLN A 151 52.56 56.56 -16.24
CA GLN A 151 51.27 56.68 -15.57
C GLN A 151 50.72 55.32 -15.16
N ILE A 152 51.12 54.22 -15.80
CA ILE A 152 50.73 52.84 -15.40
C ILE A 152 51.09 52.59 -13.94
N TYR A 153 52.33 52.88 -13.54
CA TYR A 153 52.79 52.63 -12.17
C TYR A 153 52.14 53.56 -11.15
N SER A 154 51.90 54.81 -11.54
CA SER A 154 51.21 55.78 -10.70
C SER A 154 49.74 55.39 -10.49
N LEU A 155 49.06 54.90 -11.54
CA LEU A 155 47.70 54.34 -11.47
C LEU A 155 47.66 53.07 -10.63
N HIS A 156 48.59 52.15 -10.84
CA HIS A 156 48.69 50.92 -10.06
C HIS A 156 48.89 51.20 -8.58
N CYS A 157 49.81 52.10 -8.24
CA CYS A 157 50.03 52.55 -6.86
C CYS A 157 48.77 53.19 -6.27
N LEU A 158 48.06 54.04 -7.02
CA LEU A 158 46.80 54.62 -6.57
C LEU A 158 45.73 53.54 -6.35
N GLY A 159 45.56 52.60 -7.29
CA GLY A 159 44.60 51.51 -7.17
C GLY A 159 44.86 50.61 -5.96
N LEU A 160 46.13 50.27 -5.67
CA LEU A 160 46.50 49.51 -4.47
C LEU A 160 46.25 50.27 -3.17
N LEU A 161 46.49 51.59 -3.16
CA LEU A 161 46.15 52.43 -2.01
C LEU A 161 44.64 52.45 -1.78
N LEU A 162 43.85 52.65 -2.84
CA LEU A 162 42.39 52.63 -2.76
C LEU A 162 41.80 51.25 -2.40
N ASN A 163 42.52 50.15 -2.65
CA ASN A 163 42.08 48.80 -2.31
C ASN A 163 42.22 48.43 -0.81
N ARG A 164 42.82 49.30 0.02
CA ARG A 164 43.01 49.00 1.44
C ARG A 164 41.68 49.10 2.21
N GLN A 165 41.31 48.03 2.92
CA GLN A 165 40.21 48.06 3.88
C GLN A 165 40.67 48.75 5.17
N ILE A 166 40.11 49.93 5.48
CA ILE A 166 40.42 50.69 6.69
C ILE A 166 39.10 51.01 7.42
N ASP A 167 39.01 50.73 8.73
CA ASP A 167 37.83 50.95 9.58
C ASP A 167 37.51 52.45 9.87
N LYS A 168 38.07 53.40 9.13
CA LYS A 168 38.10 54.86 9.41
C LYS A 168 37.88 55.69 8.12
N PRO A 169 37.56 57.01 8.20
CA PRO A 169 36.74 57.71 7.21
C PRO A 169 37.40 57.79 5.82
N GLU A 170 36.57 58.01 4.80
CA GLU A 170 36.87 57.70 3.40
C GLU A 170 38.03 58.49 2.77
N PRO A 171 38.89 57.83 1.99
CA PRO A 171 39.96 58.49 1.22
C PRO A 171 39.44 59.50 0.18
N LEU A 172 38.18 59.38 -0.26
CA LEU A 172 37.55 60.26 -1.25
C LEU A 172 37.40 61.70 -0.77
N ALA A 173 37.16 61.93 0.52
CA ALA A 173 36.98 63.27 1.09
C ALA A 173 38.24 64.16 0.97
N HIS A 174 39.40 63.54 0.71
CA HIS A 174 40.69 64.21 0.63
C HIS A 174 41.18 64.44 -0.81
N ILE A 175 40.43 63.97 -1.81
CA ILE A 175 40.71 64.24 -3.22
C ILE A 175 40.07 65.61 -3.57
N LYS A 176 40.91 66.60 -3.88
CA LYS A 176 40.46 67.99 -4.09
C LYS A 176 39.60 68.21 -5.35
N ASN A 177 39.79 67.40 -6.39
CA ASN A 177 39.10 67.56 -7.68
C ASN A 177 38.75 66.19 -8.30
N THR A 178 37.82 65.49 -7.65
CA THR A 178 37.35 64.16 -8.05
C THR A 178 36.75 64.16 -9.47
N LYS A 179 35.99 65.19 -9.85
CA LYS A 179 35.46 65.35 -11.22
C LYS A 179 36.56 65.38 -12.30
N ALA A 180 37.62 66.15 -12.10
CA ALA A 180 38.72 66.21 -13.08
C ALA A 180 39.51 64.90 -13.14
N LEU A 181 39.68 64.21 -12.01
CA LEU A 181 40.27 62.88 -11.97
C LEU A 181 39.46 61.90 -12.82
N ILE A 182 38.15 61.80 -12.56
CA ILE A 182 37.24 60.90 -13.28
C ILE A 182 37.22 61.24 -14.77
N PHE A 183 37.12 62.52 -15.14
CA PHE A 183 37.15 62.95 -16.54
C PHE A 183 38.44 62.52 -17.26
N ASN A 184 39.60 62.75 -16.64
CA ASN A 184 40.89 62.36 -17.22
C ASN A 184 41.00 60.84 -17.37
N LEU A 185 40.61 60.07 -16.35
CA LEU A 185 40.59 58.60 -16.39
C LEU A 185 39.69 58.09 -17.53
N ILE A 186 38.49 58.65 -17.70
CA ILE A 186 37.58 58.31 -18.80
C ILE A 186 38.19 58.64 -20.15
N ALA A 187 38.83 59.80 -20.30
CA ALA A 187 39.54 60.17 -21.52
C ALA A 187 40.68 59.18 -21.84
N GLY A 188 41.36 58.66 -20.81
CA GLY A 188 42.40 57.65 -20.95
C GLY A 188 41.92 56.28 -21.47
N LEU A 189 40.65 55.92 -21.29
CA LEU A 189 40.08 54.68 -21.84
C LEU A 189 40.06 54.66 -23.38
N GLN A 190 40.06 55.84 -24.03
CA GLN A 190 40.08 55.97 -25.50
C GLN A 190 41.42 55.55 -26.14
N LEU A 191 42.49 55.43 -25.34
CA LEU A 191 43.81 55.05 -25.83
C LEU A 191 43.84 53.60 -26.29
N PRO A 192 44.69 53.20 -27.24
CA PRO A 192 44.80 51.81 -27.72
C PRO A 192 45.56 50.85 -26.78
N SER A 193 46.05 51.29 -25.60
CA SER A 193 46.93 50.49 -24.73
C SER A 193 46.14 49.70 -23.68
N GLU A 194 46.19 48.36 -23.78
CA GLU A 194 45.54 47.45 -22.83
C GLU A 194 46.08 47.58 -21.39
N GLU A 195 47.40 47.75 -21.22
CA GLU A 195 48.02 47.94 -19.89
C GLU A 195 47.51 49.20 -19.19
N ILE A 196 47.43 50.33 -19.92
CA ILE A 196 46.91 51.59 -19.38
C ILE A 196 45.41 51.47 -19.09
N ARG A 197 44.62 50.91 -20.02
CA ARG A 197 43.18 50.71 -19.81
C ARG A 197 42.90 49.82 -18.59
N GLY A 198 43.65 48.72 -18.43
CA GLY A 198 43.51 47.81 -17.30
C GLY A 198 43.67 48.49 -15.95
N GLU A 199 44.71 49.32 -15.80
CA GLU A 199 44.97 50.09 -14.58
C GLU A 199 43.96 51.22 -14.38
N ILE A 200 43.54 51.90 -15.45
CA ILE A 200 42.46 52.91 -15.38
C ILE A 200 41.16 52.28 -14.89
N LEU A 201 40.76 51.13 -15.45
CA LEU A 201 39.55 50.40 -15.07
C LEU A 201 39.63 49.94 -13.60
N PHE A 202 40.80 49.47 -13.16
CA PHE A 202 41.02 49.09 -11.76
C PHE A 202 40.83 50.28 -10.80
N VAL A 203 41.42 51.44 -11.12
CA VAL A 203 41.28 52.66 -10.32
C VAL A 203 39.85 53.17 -10.33
N LEU A 204 39.19 53.22 -11.50
CA LEU A 204 37.78 53.60 -11.62
C LEU A 204 36.87 52.67 -10.83
N TYR A 205 37.12 51.36 -10.86
CA TYR A 205 36.41 50.38 -10.04
C TYR A 205 36.57 50.66 -8.54
N LYS A 206 37.79 50.94 -8.07
CA LYS A 206 38.01 51.24 -6.64
C LYS A 206 37.38 52.56 -6.22
N LEU A 207 37.45 53.59 -7.05
CA LEU A 207 36.77 54.87 -6.81
C LEU A 207 35.25 54.69 -6.72
N SER A 208 34.65 53.89 -7.62
CA SER A 208 33.21 53.68 -7.62
C SER A 208 32.72 52.87 -6.42
N VAL A 209 33.51 51.92 -5.89
CA VAL A 209 33.15 51.21 -4.63
C VAL A 209 33.11 52.16 -3.44
N LEU A 210 34.10 53.06 -3.33
CA LEU A 210 34.28 53.92 -2.17
C LEU A 210 33.27 55.07 -2.08
N GLU A 211 32.65 55.47 -3.19
CA GLU A 211 31.72 56.61 -3.23
C GLU A 211 30.38 56.35 -2.52
N GLY A 212 30.02 55.08 -2.25
CA GLY A 212 28.73 54.72 -1.65
C GLY A 212 28.58 54.96 -0.13
N THR A 213 29.65 55.36 0.56
CA THR A 213 29.65 55.54 2.02
C THR A 213 29.66 57.03 2.44
N ALA A 214 29.89 57.95 1.48
CA ALA A 214 29.99 59.38 1.71
C ALA A 214 28.60 60.02 1.89
N ILE A 215 28.31 60.57 3.07
CA ILE A 215 26.96 60.97 3.47
C ILE A 215 26.43 62.23 2.73
N ASP A 216 27.21 62.99 1.96
CA ASP A 216 26.78 64.34 1.52
C ASP A 216 27.25 64.86 0.13
N ASN A 217 27.70 64.03 -0.82
CA ASN A 217 28.10 64.53 -2.15
C ASN A 217 27.17 64.04 -3.27
N VAL A 218 26.74 64.99 -4.12
CA VAL A 218 26.12 64.73 -5.43
C VAL A 218 27.05 63.82 -6.22
N ASP A 219 26.55 62.68 -6.73
CA ASP A 219 27.35 61.68 -7.46
C ASP A 219 28.12 62.32 -8.62
N ASP A 220 29.41 62.54 -8.45
CA ASP A 220 30.29 63.09 -9.49
C ASP A 220 30.40 62.13 -10.69
N PHE A 221 30.14 60.84 -10.47
CA PHE A 221 30.06 59.82 -11.52
C PHE A 221 28.83 59.95 -12.43
N LEU A 222 27.67 60.43 -11.92
CA LEU A 222 26.43 60.56 -12.72
C LEU A 222 26.64 61.42 -13.97
N ASP A 223 27.40 62.51 -13.84
CA ASP A 223 27.68 63.46 -14.92
C ASP A 223 28.45 62.81 -16.09
N PHE A 224 29.21 61.75 -15.83
CA PHE A 224 30.06 61.07 -16.83
C PHE A 224 29.61 59.65 -17.17
N CYS A 225 28.59 59.12 -16.47
CA CYS A 225 28.11 57.73 -16.59
C CYS A 225 27.87 57.27 -18.04
N PRO A 226 27.17 58.03 -18.92
CA PRO A 226 26.91 57.57 -20.29
C PRO A 226 28.19 57.31 -21.09
N LYS A 227 29.16 58.23 -21.00
CA LYS A 227 30.44 58.12 -21.71
C LYS A 227 31.35 57.06 -21.07
N LEU A 228 31.34 56.96 -19.73
CA LEU A 228 32.06 55.92 -19.00
C LEU A 228 31.56 54.53 -19.39
N LEU A 229 30.24 54.33 -19.43
CA LEU A 229 29.62 53.05 -19.81
C LEU A 229 29.95 52.69 -21.25
N GLN A 230 29.77 53.61 -22.21
CA GLN A 230 30.08 53.35 -23.61
C GLN A 230 31.55 52.92 -23.79
N LEU A 231 32.51 53.67 -23.23
CA LEU A 231 33.93 53.37 -23.36
C LEU A 231 34.35 52.09 -22.62
N SER A 232 33.72 51.79 -21.48
CA SER A 232 33.97 50.55 -20.74
C SER A 232 33.46 49.33 -21.51
N LEU A 233 32.26 49.41 -22.11
CA LEU A 233 31.70 48.34 -22.94
C LEU A 233 32.51 48.15 -24.24
N ASP A 234 32.93 49.24 -24.90
CA ASP A 234 33.82 49.17 -26.06
C ASP A 234 35.16 48.53 -25.71
N THR A 235 35.72 48.86 -24.54
CA THR A 235 36.95 48.24 -24.04
C THR A 235 36.75 46.75 -23.80
N LEU A 236 35.66 46.37 -23.14
CA LEU A 236 35.32 44.97 -22.85
C LEU A 236 35.13 44.14 -24.15
N MET A 237 34.48 44.73 -25.15
CA MET A 237 34.26 44.10 -26.45
C MET A 237 35.57 43.86 -27.22
N LYS A 238 36.54 44.77 -27.12
CA LYS A 238 37.78 44.75 -27.91
C LYS A 238 38.94 44.02 -27.24
N THR A 239 38.94 43.94 -25.90
CA THR A 239 40.06 43.37 -25.15
C THR A 239 40.18 41.84 -25.29
N GLN A 240 41.42 41.35 -25.31
CA GLN A 240 41.77 39.93 -25.24
C GLN A 240 42.43 39.54 -23.90
N SER A 241 42.68 40.51 -23.02
CA SER A 241 43.32 40.27 -21.72
C SER A 241 42.26 39.96 -20.66
N ASP A 242 42.35 38.79 -20.05
CA ASP A 242 41.43 38.40 -18.97
C ASP A 242 41.56 39.31 -17.73
N GLU A 243 42.73 39.88 -17.46
CA GLU A 243 42.94 40.84 -16.37
C GLU A 243 42.18 42.16 -16.63
N VAL A 244 42.25 42.67 -17.86
CA VAL A 244 41.51 43.88 -18.28
C VAL A 244 40.00 43.59 -18.26
N ARG A 245 39.58 42.39 -18.68
CA ARG A 245 38.18 41.96 -18.59
C ARG A 245 37.69 41.94 -17.15
N LEU A 246 38.44 41.35 -16.21
CA LEU A 246 38.07 41.30 -14.80
C LEU A 246 37.91 42.69 -14.20
N ASN A 247 38.86 43.60 -14.43
CA ASN A 247 38.77 44.98 -13.94
C ASN A 247 37.58 45.73 -14.55
N CYS A 248 37.32 45.54 -15.84
CA CYS A 248 36.17 46.13 -16.53
C CYS A 248 34.83 45.60 -15.98
N ILE A 249 34.70 44.28 -15.86
CA ILE A 249 33.53 43.60 -15.31
C ILE A 249 33.27 44.04 -13.87
N ALA A 250 34.30 44.15 -13.05
CA ALA A 250 34.19 44.60 -11.66
C ALA A 250 33.65 46.04 -11.58
N LEU A 251 34.19 46.95 -12.40
CA LEU A 251 33.67 48.32 -12.52
C LEU A 251 32.20 48.32 -12.92
N LEU A 252 31.85 47.63 -14.01
CA LEU A 252 30.49 47.58 -14.52
C LEU A 252 29.51 46.95 -13.51
N THR A 253 29.96 45.98 -12.72
CA THR A 253 29.12 45.31 -11.72
C THR A 253 28.81 46.25 -10.55
N VAL A 254 29.78 47.05 -10.10
CA VAL A 254 29.54 48.09 -9.09
C VAL A 254 28.59 49.15 -9.62
N LEU A 255 28.77 49.57 -10.89
CA LEU A 255 27.85 50.51 -11.53
C LEU A 255 26.43 49.94 -11.69
N ALA A 256 26.30 48.62 -11.87
CA ALA A 256 25.02 47.93 -11.91
C ALA A 256 24.36 47.86 -10.51
N GLN A 257 25.13 47.54 -9.48
CA GLN A 257 24.65 47.51 -8.08
C GLN A 257 24.18 48.89 -7.57
N LYS A 258 24.73 49.98 -8.12
CA LYS A 258 24.36 51.36 -7.82
C LYS A 258 23.28 51.94 -8.77
N ASP A 259 22.61 51.11 -9.56
CA ASP A 259 21.57 51.49 -10.53
C ASP A 259 21.98 52.42 -11.70
N TYR A 260 23.23 52.90 -11.77
CA TYR A 260 23.69 53.79 -12.87
C TYR A 260 23.68 53.13 -14.24
N LEU A 261 24.03 51.84 -14.28
CA LEU A 261 24.00 51.05 -15.50
C LEU A 261 22.58 51.05 -16.11
N ARG A 262 21.54 50.93 -15.26
CA ARG A 262 20.14 50.95 -15.67
C ARG A 262 19.70 52.31 -16.20
N SER A 263 19.99 53.39 -15.49
CA SER A 263 19.55 54.76 -15.87
C SER A 263 20.10 55.23 -17.22
N SER A 264 21.22 54.65 -17.68
CA SER A 264 21.82 55.00 -18.97
C SER A 264 21.53 53.97 -20.06
N LEU A 265 21.39 52.68 -19.73
CA LEU A 265 21.02 51.64 -20.70
C LEU A 265 19.56 51.71 -21.13
N PHE A 266 18.63 52.09 -20.24
CA PHE A 266 17.20 51.82 -20.43
C PHE A 266 16.28 53.05 -20.41
N THR A 267 16.79 54.27 -20.24
CA THR A 267 15.98 55.51 -20.13
C THR A 267 16.25 56.55 -21.23
N TYR A 268 17.24 56.34 -22.11
CA TYR A 268 17.69 57.35 -23.09
C TYR A 268 16.89 57.40 -24.41
N ASP A 269 15.87 56.55 -24.59
CA ASP A 269 15.08 56.50 -25.83
C ASP A 269 13.82 57.40 -25.83
N GLN A 270 13.52 58.14 -24.75
CA GLN A 270 12.30 58.97 -24.69
C GLN A 270 12.51 60.50 -24.67
N THR A 271 13.74 61.01 -24.61
CA THR A 271 13.99 62.47 -24.60
C THR A 271 14.96 62.92 -25.68
N SER A 272 14.69 62.57 -26.94
CA SER A 272 15.36 63.17 -28.11
C SER A 272 14.61 64.39 -28.68
N GLY A 273 13.77 65.05 -27.86
CA GLY A 273 13.11 66.30 -28.22
C GLY A 273 13.33 67.34 -27.12
N ASN A 274 14.20 68.33 -27.40
CA ASN A 274 14.49 69.53 -26.60
C ASN A 274 15.59 69.42 -25.53
N LEU A 275 16.85 69.43 -25.98
CA LEU A 275 17.90 70.20 -25.30
C LEU A 275 18.66 71.00 -26.37
N THR A 276 18.36 72.29 -26.42
CA THR A 276 18.99 73.30 -27.27
C THR A 276 20.45 73.54 -26.84
N GLU A 277 21.34 73.53 -27.84
CA GLU A 277 22.58 74.31 -28.00
C GLU A 277 23.49 74.51 -26.77
N VAL A 278 24.74 74.01 -26.84
CA VAL A 278 25.98 74.82 -26.95
C VAL A 278 27.20 73.90 -27.24
N ASP A 279 27.76 74.11 -28.44
CA ASP A 279 29.15 74.02 -28.93
C ASP A 279 30.10 72.80 -28.72
N ASN A 280 30.48 72.27 -29.89
CA ASN A 280 31.81 71.82 -30.33
C ASN A 280 32.49 70.63 -29.65
N PHE A 281 32.26 69.42 -30.21
CA PHE A 281 33.36 68.56 -30.66
C PHE A 281 32.93 67.79 -31.92
N MET A 282 33.59 68.12 -33.04
CA MET A 282 33.51 67.41 -34.31
C MET A 282 34.21 66.05 -34.20
N GLN A 283 33.44 64.96 -34.30
CA GLN A 283 33.79 63.77 -35.07
C GLN A 283 32.52 62.96 -35.33
N GLU A 284 32.16 62.93 -36.61
CA GLU A 284 31.05 62.20 -37.22
C GLU A 284 31.31 60.68 -37.27
N GLU A 285 30.21 59.93 -37.44
CA GLU A 285 30.12 58.52 -37.87
C GLU A 285 30.49 57.40 -36.86
N GLU A 286 29.67 57.21 -35.82
CA GLU A 286 29.40 55.85 -35.23
C GLU A 286 28.21 55.81 -34.24
N LEU A 287 27.47 56.93 -34.09
CA LEU A 287 26.38 57.07 -33.12
C LEU A 287 25.01 56.70 -33.71
N SER A 288 24.60 55.44 -33.53
CA SER A 288 23.22 55.10 -33.09
C SER A 288 23.06 53.59 -32.80
N ARG A 289 23.99 52.95 -32.09
CA ARG A 289 23.70 51.62 -31.50
C ARG A 289 23.08 51.81 -30.12
N PRO A 290 21.88 51.25 -29.84
CA PRO A 290 21.34 51.25 -28.49
C PRO A 290 22.35 50.62 -27.52
N LEU A 291 22.58 51.27 -26.38
CA LEU A 291 23.60 50.87 -25.41
C LEU A 291 23.39 49.43 -24.92
N VAL A 292 22.14 48.93 -24.92
CA VAL A 292 21.75 47.55 -24.60
C VAL A 292 22.31 46.52 -25.60
N VAL A 293 22.32 46.85 -26.89
CA VAL A 293 22.90 45.98 -27.93
C VAL A 293 24.42 45.97 -27.81
N LEU A 294 25.05 47.12 -27.53
CA LEU A 294 26.48 47.19 -27.25
C LEU A 294 26.86 46.38 -26.00
N PHE A 295 26.04 46.48 -24.94
CA PHE A 295 26.21 45.67 -23.74
C PHE A 295 26.15 44.17 -24.07
N ALA A 296 25.11 43.72 -24.79
CA ALA A 296 24.97 42.33 -25.21
C ALA A 296 26.17 41.84 -26.05
N GLU A 297 26.65 42.62 -27.02
CA GLU A 297 27.84 42.24 -27.81
C GLU A 297 29.11 42.20 -26.95
N SER A 298 29.29 43.15 -26.04
CA SER A 298 30.51 43.27 -25.23
C SER A 298 30.74 42.09 -24.28
N ILE A 299 29.67 41.49 -23.75
CA ILE A 299 29.75 40.39 -22.78
C ILE A 299 29.95 39.01 -23.42
N LYS A 300 29.74 38.85 -24.74
CA LYS A 300 29.91 37.55 -25.44
C LYS A 300 31.34 37.03 -25.35
N GLY A 301 32.33 37.89 -25.59
CA GLY A 301 33.75 37.53 -25.51
C GLY A 301 34.16 37.02 -24.11
N PRO A 302 33.86 37.77 -23.03
CA PRO A 302 34.08 37.32 -21.65
C PRO A 302 33.36 36.01 -21.29
N LEU A 303 32.12 35.79 -21.75
CA LEU A 303 31.40 34.52 -21.54
C LEU A 303 32.11 33.31 -22.18
N LEU A 304 32.79 33.52 -23.32
CA LEU A 304 33.59 32.51 -24.01
C LEU A 304 35.01 32.33 -23.44
N SER A 305 35.41 33.08 -22.40
CA SER A 305 36.75 32.96 -21.83
C SER A 305 36.99 31.58 -21.22
N SER A 306 38.21 31.05 -21.37
CA SER A 306 38.65 29.85 -20.66
C SER A 306 38.86 30.07 -19.16
N ASN A 307 38.93 31.32 -18.72
CA ASN A 307 39.08 31.66 -17.31
C ASN A 307 37.70 31.67 -16.60
N THR A 308 37.52 30.74 -15.67
CA THR A 308 36.27 30.59 -14.91
C THR A 308 35.92 31.84 -14.09
N GLU A 309 36.90 32.62 -13.61
CA GLU A 309 36.64 33.86 -12.87
C GLU A 309 36.06 34.95 -13.77
N VAL A 310 36.53 35.05 -15.01
CA VAL A 310 35.98 35.99 -16.02
C VAL A 310 34.54 35.59 -16.35
N GLN A 311 34.28 34.29 -16.55
CA GLN A 311 32.93 33.80 -16.83
C GLN A 311 31.98 34.08 -15.67
N ILE A 312 32.36 33.75 -14.43
CA ILE A 312 31.54 34.00 -13.23
C ILE A 312 31.32 35.50 -13.06
N GLY A 313 32.37 36.32 -13.14
CA GLY A 313 32.24 37.77 -13.02
C GLY A 313 31.30 38.35 -14.09
N THR A 314 31.34 37.84 -15.32
CA THR A 314 30.43 38.27 -16.38
C THR A 314 28.99 37.86 -16.09
N LEU A 315 28.76 36.65 -15.57
CA LEU A 315 27.43 36.20 -15.16
C LEU A 315 26.90 37.03 -13.98
N ASP A 316 27.75 37.39 -13.02
CA ASP A 316 27.38 38.24 -11.88
C ASP A 316 27.06 39.67 -12.34
N LEU A 317 27.78 40.20 -13.33
CA LEU A 317 27.45 41.47 -13.99
C LEU A 317 26.05 41.42 -14.62
N ILE A 318 25.74 40.36 -15.36
CA ILE A 318 24.39 40.17 -15.95
C ILE A 318 23.35 40.09 -14.82
N PHE A 319 23.60 39.28 -13.79
CA PHE A 319 22.69 39.15 -12.64
C PHE A 319 22.37 40.52 -12.02
N HIS A 320 23.40 41.29 -11.64
CA HIS A 320 23.20 42.59 -11.02
C HIS A 320 22.54 43.61 -11.96
N SER A 321 22.84 43.55 -13.26
CA SER A 321 22.19 44.42 -14.25
C SER A 321 20.68 44.17 -14.39
N LEU A 322 20.22 42.96 -14.06
CA LEU A 322 18.83 42.53 -14.22
C LEU A 322 18.02 42.52 -12.91
N THR A 323 18.65 42.42 -11.73
CA THR A 323 17.94 42.34 -10.44
C THR A 323 17.42 43.65 -9.87
N CYS A 324 17.86 44.79 -10.37
CA CYS A 324 17.47 46.09 -9.82
C CYS A 324 15.99 46.43 -10.13
N GLN A 325 15.28 47.06 -9.18
CA GLN A 325 13.82 47.25 -9.23
C GLN A 325 13.35 47.88 -10.57
N GLY A 326 12.45 47.18 -11.28
CA GLY A 326 11.72 47.71 -12.45
C GLY A 326 12.31 47.41 -13.83
N SER A 327 13.04 46.30 -14.03
CA SER A 327 13.49 45.86 -15.37
C SER A 327 12.30 45.68 -16.33
N ALA A 328 12.22 46.49 -17.40
CA ALA A 328 11.18 46.34 -18.42
C ALA A 328 11.42 45.04 -19.20
N ALA A 329 10.38 44.18 -19.29
CA ALA A 329 10.45 42.89 -19.97
C ALA A 329 10.97 42.98 -21.43
N GLU A 330 10.75 44.12 -22.09
CA GLU A 330 11.24 44.45 -23.44
C GLU A 330 12.78 44.45 -23.52
N ASN A 331 13.48 44.89 -22.47
CA ASN A 331 14.94 44.96 -22.47
C ASN A 331 15.61 43.61 -22.18
N ILE A 332 14.97 42.78 -21.36
CA ILE A 332 15.39 41.39 -21.15
C ILE A 332 15.23 40.62 -22.47
N ALA A 333 14.15 40.88 -23.22
CA ALA A 333 13.94 40.30 -24.55
C ALA A 333 15.10 40.60 -25.52
N VAL A 334 15.64 41.83 -25.53
CA VAL A 334 16.81 42.18 -26.36
C VAL A 334 18.03 41.29 -26.04
N LEU A 335 18.34 41.04 -24.77
CA LEU A 335 19.47 40.15 -24.40
C LEU A 335 19.24 38.71 -24.87
N VAL A 336 18.00 38.23 -24.79
CA VAL A 336 17.63 36.90 -25.25
C VAL A 336 17.74 36.80 -26.78
N GLU A 337 17.26 37.80 -27.51
CA GLU A 337 17.33 37.87 -28.98
C GLU A 337 18.78 37.98 -29.49
N GLN A 338 19.66 38.67 -28.76
CA GLN A 338 21.10 38.75 -29.05
C GLN A 338 21.87 37.44 -28.74
N GLY A 339 21.18 36.38 -28.29
CA GLY A 339 21.73 35.05 -28.12
C GLY A 339 22.52 34.84 -26.82
N ILE A 340 22.41 35.74 -25.83
CA ILE A 340 23.13 35.60 -24.55
C ILE A 340 22.77 34.29 -23.83
N VAL A 341 21.51 33.87 -23.92
CA VAL A 341 21.00 32.62 -23.35
C VAL A 341 21.78 31.39 -23.88
N ASP A 342 22.13 31.38 -25.17
CA ASP A 342 22.85 30.25 -25.78
C ASP A 342 24.26 30.10 -25.16
N TYR A 343 24.94 31.22 -24.90
CA TYR A 343 26.24 31.22 -24.22
C TYR A 343 26.12 30.72 -22.78
N VAL A 344 25.09 31.15 -22.04
CA VAL A 344 24.88 30.72 -20.65
C VAL A 344 24.58 29.21 -20.59
N PHE A 345 23.79 28.67 -21.52
CA PHE A 345 23.57 27.22 -21.61
C PHE A 345 24.83 26.45 -21.97
N GLU A 346 25.68 26.97 -22.86
CA GLU A 346 26.93 26.32 -23.22
C GLU A 346 27.93 26.30 -22.05
N ILE A 347 28.03 27.40 -21.30
CA ILE A 347 28.81 27.44 -20.05
C ILE A 347 28.26 26.41 -19.07
N LEU A 348 26.94 26.34 -18.90
CA LEU A 348 26.29 25.38 -18.01
C LEU A 348 26.59 23.93 -18.44
N ARG A 349 26.53 23.63 -19.74
CA ARG A 349 26.88 22.32 -20.32
C ARG A 349 28.32 21.91 -20.04
N LEU A 350 29.25 22.87 -20.08
CA LEU A 350 30.68 22.65 -19.85
C LEU A 350 31.11 22.78 -18.37
N SER A 351 30.23 23.24 -17.49
CA SER A 351 30.54 23.55 -16.09
C SER A 351 30.92 22.33 -15.25
N GLY A 352 30.49 21.12 -15.64
CA GLY A 352 30.69 19.89 -14.87
C GLY A 352 29.96 19.96 -13.51
N LYS A 353 30.66 19.64 -12.41
CA LYS A 353 30.14 19.72 -11.02
C LYS A 353 30.68 20.94 -10.27
N LYS A 354 30.89 22.07 -10.94
CA LYS A 354 31.43 23.30 -10.34
C LYS A 354 30.30 24.19 -9.80
N ASP A 355 29.98 24.10 -8.52
CA ASP A 355 28.84 24.79 -7.89
C ASP A 355 28.78 26.30 -8.18
N LYS A 356 29.92 27.00 -8.11
CA LYS A 356 29.95 28.46 -8.34
C LYS A 356 29.46 28.83 -9.74
N VAL A 357 29.88 28.09 -10.76
CA VAL A 357 29.49 28.34 -12.16
C VAL A 357 28.01 27.99 -12.37
N ILE A 358 27.58 26.82 -11.87
CA ILE A 358 26.19 26.37 -11.95
C ILE A 358 25.25 27.39 -11.29
N ASN A 359 25.61 27.88 -10.10
CA ASN A 359 24.82 28.85 -9.36
C ASN A 359 24.67 30.17 -10.13
N SER A 360 25.76 30.74 -10.66
CA SER A 360 25.69 31.97 -11.43
C SER A 360 24.92 31.80 -12.74
N CYS A 361 25.12 30.69 -13.47
CA CYS A 361 24.38 30.39 -14.70
C CYS A 361 22.87 30.28 -14.46
N ILE A 362 22.44 29.47 -13.49
CA ILE A 362 21.01 29.24 -13.24
C ILE A 362 20.31 30.51 -12.73
N ARG A 363 20.97 31.31 -11.89
CA ARG A 363 20.41 32.61 -11.44
C ARG A 363 20.20 33.59 -12.60
N VAL A 364 21.14 33.64 -13.54
CA VAL A 364 21.01 34.48 -14.74
C VAL A 364 19.89 33.95 -15.64
N LEU A 365 19.82 32.64 -15.87
CA LEU A 365 18.76 32.04 -16.69
C LEU A 365 17.36 32.28 -16.10
N ASP A 366 17.21 32.23 -14.78
CA ASP A 366 15.94 32.53 -14.10
C ASP A 366 15.50 33.98 -14.29
N LEU A 367 16.42 34.95 -14.32
CA LEU A 367 16.10 36.35 -14.61
C LEU A 367 15.74 36.55 -16.09
N LEU A 368 16.49 35.91 -16.99
CA LEU A 368 16.22 35.95 -18.43
C LEU A 368 14.88 35.29 -18.79
N SER A 369 14.38 34.38 -17.95
CA SER A 369 13.10 33.70 -18.17
C SER A 369 11.90 34.65 -18.12
N ALA A 370 12.04 35.87 -17.61
CA ALA A 370 10.97 36.86 -17.60
C ALA A 370 10.55 37.34 -19.01
N ALA A 371 11.35 37.09 -20.06
CA ALA A 371 11.02 37.42 -21.45
C ALA A 371 10.33 36.24 -22.18
N GLU A 372 9.04 36.01 -21.87
CA GLU A 372 8.39 34.70 -22.09
C GLU A 372 7.99 34.25 -23.52
N PRO A 373 8.03 35.04 -24.61
CA PRO A 373 8.12 34.41 -25.93
C PRO A 373 9.56 34.05 -26.39
N PRO A 374 10.54 34.98 -26.44
CA PRO A 374 11.85 34.69 -27.03
C PRO A 374 12.68 33.74 -26.16
N PHE A 375 12.52 33.75 -24.83
CA PHE A 375 13.27 32.87 -23.95
C PHE A 375 12.85 31.40 -24.12
N SER A 376 11.55 31.13 -24.25
CA SER A 376 11.01 29.78 -24.42
C SER A 376 11.61 29.05 -25.62
N GLN A 377 11.83 29.76 -26.74
CA GLN A 377 12.48 29.20 -27.93
C GLN A 377 13.95 28.84 -27.71
N LYS A 378 14.67 29.62 -26.89
CA LYS A 378 16.07 29.36 -26.56
C LYS A 378 16.21 28.26 -25.50
N LEU A 379 15.33 28.26 -24.51
CA LEU A 379 15.22 27.25 -23.46
C LEU A 379 15.01 25.85 -24.04
N ALA A 380 14.17 25.74 -25.07
CA ALA A 380 13.99 24.51 -25.83
C ALA A 380 15.30 23.86 -26.31
N ILE A 381 16.21 24.68 -26.85
CA ILE A 381 17.51 24.23 -27.37
C ILE A 381 18.44 23.90 -26.19
N GLY A 382 18.42 24.72 -25.14
CA GLY A 382 19.23 24.55 -23.93
C GLY A 382 18.78 23.44 -22.97
N PHE A 383 17.60 22.85 -23.18
CA PHE A 383 16.99 21.90 -22.25
C PHE A 383 17.88 20.71 -21.89
N GLN A 384 18.63 20.18 -22.88
CA GLN A 384 19.54 19.05 -22.67
C GLN A 384 20.64 19.36 -21.63
N ALA A 385 21.05 20.62 -21.50
CA ALA A 385 22.03 21.04 -20.49
C ALA A 385 21.44 21.07 -19.07
N LEU A 386 20.11 21.23 -18.91
CA LEU A 386 19.45 21.31 -17.61
C LEU A 386 19.27 19.95 -16.93
N VAL A 387 19.05 18.87 -17.68
CA VAL A 387 18.77 17.54 -17.10
C VAL A 387 19.94 17.00 -16.25
N PRO A 388 21.22 17.02 -16.71
CA PRO A 388 22.35 16.58 -15.90
C PRO A 388 22.58 17.46 -14.67
N ILE A 389 22.31 18.77 -14.79
CA ILE A 389 22.39 19.72 -13.68
C ILE A 389 21.31 19.41 -12.66
N LEU A 390 20.07 19.12 -13.09
CA LEU A 390 19.01 18.70 -12.19
C LEU A 390 19.41 17.46 -11.39
N ARG A 391 19.97 16.43 -12.04
CA ARG A 391 20.47 15.23 -11.34
C ARG A 391 21.47 15.61 -10.25
N TYR A 392 22.44 16.47 -10.57
CA TYR A 392 23.46 16.89 -9.61
C TYR A 392 22.87 17.69 -8.43
N VAL A 393 22.03 18.70 -8.70
CA VAL A 393 21.45 19.53 -7.62
C VAL A 393 20.40 18.78 -6.81
N ALA A 394 19.75 17.76 -7.38
CA ALA A 394 18.85 16.86 -6.67
C ALA A 394 19.58 15.89 -5.73
N GLU A 395 20.87 15.65 -5.95
CA GLU A 395 21.69 14.81 -5.05
C GLU A 395 22.02 15.53 -3.74
N VAL A 396 22.10 16.87 -3.76
CA VAL A 396 22.56 17.72 -2.65
C VAL A 396 21.37 18.32 -1.88
N PRO A 397 21.28 18.13 -0.54
CA PRO A 397 20.20 18.71 0.25
C PRO A 397 20.25 20.24 0.28
N PHE A 398 19.08 20.88 0.14
CA PHE A 398 18.92 22.34 0.12
C PHE A 398 19.82 23.10 -0.86
N HIS A 399 20.12 22.51 -2.02
CA HIS A 399 20.96 23.18 -3.02
C HIS A 399 20.33 24.52 -3.47
N PRO A 400 21.07 25.64 -3.47
CA PRO A 400 20.49 27.00 -3.60
C PRO A 400 19.77 27.26 -4.94
N VAL A 401 20.15 26.53 -6.00
CA VAL A 401 19.52 26.64 -7.33
C VAL A 401 18.62 25.47 -7.72
N GLN A 402 18.30 24.57 -6.79
CA GLN A 402 17.41 23.42 -7.05
C GLN A 402 16.05 23.89 -7.55
N PHE A 403 15.40 24.81 -6.82
CA PHE A 403 14.11 25.40 -7.19
C PHE A 403 14.16 26.09 -8.56
N HIS A 404 15.15 26.96 -8.79
CA HIS A 404 15.32 27.69 -10.04
C HIS A 404 15.52 26.74 -11.24
N THR A 405 16.30 25.66 -11.06
CA THR A 405 16.50 24.64 -12.10
C THR A 405 15.19 23.93 -12.44
N LEU A 406 14.42 23.53 -11.42
CA LEU A 406 13.10 22.92 -11.61
C LEU A 406 12.12 23.90 -12.29
N LYS A 407 12.10 25.17 -11.87
CA LYS A 407 11.27 26.21 -12.49
C LYS A 407 11.57 26.37 -13.99
N LEU A 408 12.84 26.38 -14.40
CA LEU A 408 13.22 26.42 -15.81
C LEU A 408 12.73 25.18 -16.58
N ILE A 409 12.85 23.99 -15.98
CA ILE A 409 12.33 22.74 -16.57
C ILE A 409 10.82 22.79 -16.72
N TRP A 410 10.11 23.28 -15.70
CA TRP A 410 8.67 23.49 -15.71
C TRP A 410 8.22 24.43 -16.85
N ILE A 411 8.87 25.59 -16.98
CA ILE A 411 8.59 26.56 -18.06
C ILE A 411 8.76 25.90 -19.44
N CYS A 412 9.80 25.08 -19.63
CA CYS A 412 10.03 24.37 -20.89
C CYS A 412 8.91 23.38 -21.20
N LEU A 413 8.51 22.56 -20.22
CA LEU A 413 7.45 21.55 -20.42
C LEU A 413 6.09 22.19 -20.71
N TYR A 414 5.80 23.31 -20.04
CA TYR A 414 4.53 24.02 -20.21
C TYR A 414 4.45 24.77 -21.55
N ASN A 415 5.48 25.55 -21.91
CA ASN A 415 5.47 26.38 -23.11
C ASN A 415 5.84 25.63 -24.40
N CYS A 416 6.52 24.48 -24.29
CA CYS A 416 7.07 23.75 -25.43
C CYS A 416 6.80 22.23 -25.34
N PRO A 417 5.53 21.78 -25.37
CA PRO A 417 5.13 20.40 -25.07
C PRO A 417 5.57 19.31 -26.08
N GLY A 418 6.53 19.57 -26.98
CA GLY A 418 7.01 18.60 -27.99
C GLY A 418 8.52 18.51 -28.18
N ILE A 419 9.31 19.13 -27.29
CA ILE A 419 10.77 19.24 -27.45
C ILE A 419 11.52 18.16 -26.65
N VAL A 420 10.89 17.60 -25.62
CA VAL A 420 11.50 16.60 -24.74
C VAL A 420 11.46 15.22 -25.38
N SER A 421 12.63 14.57 -25.49
CA SER A 421 12.72 13.20 -26.02
C SER A 421 12.22 12.17 -24.99
N ARG A 422 11.84 10.97 -25.46
CA ARG A 422 11.43 9.87 -24.57
C ARG A 422 12.48 9.54 -23.50
N SER A 423 13.76 9.50 -23.88
CA SER A 423 14.87 9.25 -22.96
C SER A 423 15.02 10.33 -21.89
N GLN A 424 14.74 11.60 -22.23
CA GLN A 424 14.75 12.70 -21.27
C GLN A 424 13.56 12.63 -20.30
N VAL A 425 12.38 12.22 -20.79
CA VAL A 425 11.21 11.97 -19.93
C VAL A 425 11.51 10.89 -18.90
N GLU A 426 12.05 9.74 -19.34
CA GLU A 426 12.47 8.66 -18.43
C GLU A 426 13.48 9.14 -17.40
N GLU A 427 14.49 9.89 -17.83
CA GLU A 427 15.52 10.44 -16.95
C GLU A 427 14.95 11.42 -15.91
N LEU A 428 14.05 12.31 -16.31
CA LEU A 428 13.40 13.26 -15.41
C LEU A 428 12.51 12.56 -14.39
N VAL A 429 11.71 11.58 -14.82
CA VAL A 429 10.86 10.78 -13.94
C VAL A 429 11.73 10.08 -12.89
N LEU A 430 12.81 9.41 -13.30
CA LEU A 430 13.73 8.75 -12.36
C LEU A 430 14.36 9.72 -11.35
N ILE A 431 14.79 10.91 -11.79
CA ILE A 431 15.35 11.92 -10.89
C ILE A 431 14.30 12.39 -9.87
N LEU A 432 13.09 12.73 -10.33
CA LEU A 432 12.03 13.23 -9.45
C LEU A 432 11.51 12.14 -8.48
N THR A 433 11.38 10.89 -8.93
CA THR A 433 11.06 9.75 -8.05
C THR A 433 12.13 9.61 -6.97
N GLY A 434 13.41 9.74 -7.32
CA GLY A 434 14.53 9.73 -6.38
C GLY A 434 14.45 10.87 -5.35
N VAL A 435 14.07 12.08 -5.78
CA VAL A 435 13.88 13.25 -4.91
C VAL A 435 12.79 12.97 -3.86
N PHE A 436 11.62 12.49 -4.27
CA PHE A 436 10.53 12.16 -3.34
C PHE A 436 10.90 11.04 -2.36
N LYS A 437 11.57 10.00 -2.86
CA LYS A 437 12.03 8.87 -2.03
C LYS A 437 13.00 9.33 -0.93
N ARG A 438 14.01 10.12 -1.30
CA ARG A 438 15.01 10.63 -0.36
C ARG A 438 14.42 11.64 0.61
N HIS A 439 13.47 12.46 0.15
CA HIS A 439 12.75 13.37 1.02
C HIS A 439 11.95 12.62 2.10
N ARG A 440 11.19 11.59 1.71
CA ARG A 440 10.46 10.73 2.65
C ARG A 440 11.38 10.06 3.67
N SER A 441 12.55 9.58 3.24
CA SER A 441 13.53 8.95 4.14
C SER A 441 14.21 9.92 5.12
N GLY A 442 14.00 11.23 4.97
CA GLY A 442 14.68 12.27 5.74
C GLY A 442 16.11 12.58 5.28
N GLU A 443 16.61 11.92 4.22
CA GLU A 443 17.95 12.14 3.65
C GLU A 443 18.07 13.47 2.90
N LEU A 444 16.97 13.96 2.31
CA LEU A 444 16.92 15.19 1.53
C LEU A 444 15.90 16.16 2.13
N GLY A 445 16.38 17.25 2.71
CA GLY A 445 15.51 18.37 3.08
C GLY A 445 15.10 19.16 1.83
N MET A 446 13.80 19.41 1.68
CA MET A 446 13.20 20.09 0.52
C MET A 446 12.34 21.27 1.00
N LEU A 447 12.44 22.39 0.29
CA LEU A 447 11.57 23.55 0.54
C LEU A 447 10.16 23.30 -0.03
N PRO A 448 9.08 23.84 0.58
CA PRO A 448 7.71 23.65 0.10
C PRO A 448 7.51 24.01 -1.38
N GLU A 449 8.10 25.11 -1.84
CA GLU A 449 8.02 25.58 -3.22
C GLU A 449 8.70 24.61 -4.19
N THR A 450 9.77 23.95 -3.74
CA THR A 450 10.48 22.92 -4.53
C THR A 450 9.61 21.68 -4.67
N PHE A 451 8.97 21.24 -3.58
CA PHE A 451 8.04 20.10 -3.59
C PHE A 451 6.87 20.32 -4.55
N VAL A 452 6.21 21.49 -4.46
CA VAL A 452 5.10 21.88 -5.34
C VAL A 452 5.54 21.91 -6.81
N THR A 453 6.73 22.43 -7.09
CA THR A 453 7.28 22.48 -8.45
C THR A 453 7.58 21.06 -8.97
N CYS A 454 8.13 20.17 -8.14
CA CYS A 454 8.34 18.77 -8.48
C CYS A 454 7.02 18.07 -8.84
N CYS A 455 5.97 18.22 -8.03
CA CYS A 455 4.64 17.67 -8.33
C CYS A 455 4.09 18.21 -9.64
N SER A 456 4.18 19.53 -9.86
CA SER A 456 3.72 20.17 -11.10
C SER A 456 4.44 19.61 -12.33
N ILE A 457 5.78 19.56 -12.32
CA ILE A 457 6.58 18.99 -13.42
C ILE A 457 6.16 17.56 -13.72
N PHE A 458 6.00 16.74 -12.68
CA PHE A 458 5.61 15.34 -12.84
C PHE A 458 4.22 15.24 -13.49
N VAL A 459 3.26 16.06 -13.08
CA VAL A 459 1.93 16.12 -13.72
C VAL A 459 2.00 16.57 -15.18
N ALA A 460 2.81 17.59 -15.53
CA ALA A 460 2.96 17.98 -16.94
C ALA A 460 3.59 16.89 -17.80
N ILE A 461 4.51 16.10 -17.23
CA ILE A 461 5.05 14.92 -17.91
C ILE A 461 3.95 13.90 -18.16
N LEU A 462 3.13 13.59 -17.16
CA LEU A 462 2.04 12.61 -17.28
C LEU A 462 0.99 13.02 -18.31
N LYS A 463 0.64 14.31 -18.37
CA LYS A 463 -0.31 14.87 -19.35
C LYS A 463 0.26 15.03 -20.76
N SER A 464 1.57 14.85 -20.95
CA SER A 464 2.20 15.02 -22.25
C SER A 464 1.94 13.80 -23.14
N PRO A 465 1.59 13.96 -24.42
CA PRO A 465 1.34 12.83 -25.31
C PRO A 465 2.57 11.92 -25.52
N PHE A 466 3.77 12.38 -25.16
CA PHE A 466 5.03 11.65 -25.33
C PHE A 466 5.36 10.64 -24.23
N SER A 467 4.71 10.76 -23.06
CA SER A 467 4.83 9.79 -21.97
C SER A 467 4.10 8.49 -22.30
N HIS A 468 3.09 8.56 -23.17
CA HIS A 468 2.30 7.40 -23.56
C HIS A 468 3.12 6.37 -24.37
N GLY A 469 2.94 5.10 -24.03
CA GLY A 469 3.66 3.97 -24.62
C GLY A 469 5.07 3.71 -24.04
N ILE A 470 5.46 4.37 -22.93
CA ILE A 470 6.71 4.09 -22.21
C ILE A 470 6.41 3.29 -20.93
N LEU A 471 6.29 1.96 -21.07
CA LEU A 471 5.91 1.05 -19.98
C LEU A 471 6.84 1.12 -18.74
N ASN A 472 8.12 1.46 -18.93
CA ASN A 472 9.09 1.58 -17.83
C ASN A 472 8.77 2.73 -16.84
N LEU A 473 7.90 3.67 -17.22
CA LEU A 473 7.53 4.79 -16.35
C LEU A 473 6.58 4.36 -15.23
N ILE A 474 5.66 3.43 -15.49
CA ILE A 474 4.60 3.00 -14.57
C ILE A 474 5.10 2.77 -13.12
N PRO A 475 6.12 1.92 -12.87
CA PRO A 475 6.59 1.70 -11.49
C PRO A 475 7.20 2.96 -10.85
N SER A 476 7.87 3.81 -11.64
CA SER A 476 8.48 5.05 -11.14
C SER A 476 7.44 6.11 -10.81
N VAL A 477 6.36 6.18 -11.59
CA VAL A 477 5.20 7.06 -11.38
C VAL A 477 4.47 6.68 -10.10
N GLN A 478 4.22 5.39 -9.91
CA GLN A 478 3.60 4.85 -8.70
C GLN A 478 4.46 5.09 -7.45
N GLU A 479 5.77 4.83 -7.53
CA GLU A 479 6.70 5.08 -6.41
C GLU A 479 6.77 6.57 -6.07
N ALA A 480 6.79 7.46 -7.07
CA ALA A 480 6.82 8.90 -6.88
C ALA A 480 5.55 9.43 -6.19
N SER A 481 4.37 9.09 -6.72
CA SER A 481 3.09 9.55 -6.15
C SER A 481 2.89 9.04 -4.73
N THR A 482 3.23 7.77 -4.48
CA THR A 482 3.18 7.16 -3.14
C THR A 482 4.11 7.88 -2.16
N ASN A 483 5.36 8.13 -2.54
CA ASN A 483 6.31 8.81 -1.67
C ASN A 483 5.95 10.29 -1.44
N ALA A 484 5.41 10.98 -2.45
CA ALA A 484 4.95 12.35 -2.31
C ALA A 484 3.83 12.45 -1.25
N VAL A 485 2.77 11.64 -1.38
CA VAL A 485 1.65 11.63 -0.40
C VAL A 485 2.13 11.27 1.00
N LEU A 486 3.00 10.26 1.12
CA LEU A 486 3.48 9.80 2.43
C LEU A 486 4.40 10.82 3.11
N SER A 487 5.17 11.58 2.36
CA SER A 487 6.00 12.66 2.91
C SER A 487 5.15 13.75 3.57
N CYS A 488 3.95 14.04 3.04
CA CYS A 488 3.03 15.01 3.63
C CYS A 488 2.47 14.57 5.00
N PHE A 489 2.44 13.26 5.28
CA PHE A 489 1.92 12.72 6.54
C PHE A 489 2.98 12.49 7.63
N CYS A 490 4.27 12.59 7.32
CA CYS A 490 5.36 12.30 8.27
C CYS A 490 5.66 13.45 9.25
N ASP A 491 5.39 14.71 8.88
CA ASP A 491 5.73 15.89 9.68
C ASP A 491 4.48 16.64 10.18
N SER A 492 3.85 16.11 11.24
CA SER A 492 2.54 16.56 11.75
C SER A 492 2.49 17.97 12.37
N LYS A 493 3.53 18.80 12.23
CA LYS A 493 3.63 20.09 12.95
C LYS A 493 4.14 21.29 12.15
N LYS A 494 4.52 21.16 10.87
CA LYS A 494 5.28 22.25 10.21
C LYS A 494 5.03 22.54 8.71
N TYR A 495 4.11 21.88 8.02
CA TYR A 495 3.95 22.10 6.59
C TYR A 495 2.53 22.48 6.15
N PRO A 496 2.40 23.40 5.17
CA PRO A 496 1.14 23.98 4.73
C PRO A 496 0.29 22.97 3.96
N SER A 497 -1.01 23.01 4.18
CA SER A 497 -2.09 22.37 3.40
C SER A 497 -1.83 22.26 1.90
N GLN A 498 -1.20 23.29 1.33
CA GLN A 498 -0.81 23.34 -0.07
C GLN A 498 0.00 22.11 -0.53
N LEU A 499 0.92 21.56 0.29
CA LEU A 499 1.72 20.40 -0.13
C LEU A 499 0.87 19.15 -0.37
N LEU A 500 -0.10 18.92 0.52
CA LEU A 500 -1.01 17.79 0.40
C LEU A 500 -1.81 17.89 -0.90
N LEU A 501 -2.35 19.08 -1.21
CA LEU A 501 -3.14 19.30 -2.43
C LEU A 501 -2.38 18.95 -3.71
N TYR A 502 -1.12 19.37 -3.84
CA TYR A 502 -0.30 19.04 -5.00
C TYR A 502 0.11 17.57 -5.05
N SER A 503 0.32 16.92 -3.89
CA SER A 503 0.58 15.48 -3.82
C SER A 503 -0.64 14.64 -4.24
N LEU A 504 -1.84 15.06 -3.84
CA LEU A 504 -3.11 14.44 -4.21
C LEU A 504 -3.42 14.65 -5.69
N TYR A 505 -3.14 15.84 -6.22
CA TYR A 505 -3.26 16.10 -7.65
C TYR A 505 -2.30 15.22 -8.46
N LEU A 506 -1.05 15.05 -8.01
CA LEU A 506 -0.14 14.09 -8.61
C LEU A 506 -0.66 12.65 -8.54
N LEU A 507 -1.21 12.22 -7.41
CA LEU A 507 -1.79 10.87 -7.25
C LEU A 507 -2.95 10.64 -8.22
N LYS A 508 -3.87 11.62 -8.35
CA LYS A 508 -5.00 11.58 -9.29
C LYS A 508 -4.54 11.42 -10.73
N GLU A 509 -3.59 12.26 -11.17
CA GLU A 509 -3.10 12.23 -12.55
C GLU A 509 -2.22 11.00 -12.83
N ALA A 510 -1.48 10.51 -11.83
CA ALA A 510 -0.76 9.24 -11.92
C ALA A 510 -1.71 8.06 -12.12
N TYR A 511 -2.83 8.03 -11.41
CA TYR A 511 -3.85 6.99 -11.57
C TYR A 511 -4.45 6.99 -12.98
N ALA A 512 -4.86 8.16 -13.47
CA ALA A 512 -5.41 8.33 -14.82
C ALA A 512 -4.42 7.85 -15.89
N PHE A 513 -3.15 8.23 -15.78
CA PHE A 513 -2.09 7.83 -16.70
C PHE A 513 -1.87 6.30 -16.71
N ILE A 514 -1.79 5.67 -15.53
CA ILE A 514 -1.59 4.21 -15.42
C ILE A 514 -2.76 3.46 -16.05
N HIS A 515 -3.99 3.89 -15.80
CA HIS A 515 -5.18 3.26 -16.36
C HIS A 515 -5.24 3.38 -17.89
N GLU A 516 -4.97 4.56 -18.44
CA GLU A 516 -4.95 4.76 -19.90
C GLU A 516 -3.88 3.90 -20.59
N GLU A 517 -2.69 3.77 -19.98
CA GLU A 517 -1.62 2.89 -20.50
C GLU A 517 -2.00 1.40 -20.45
N ASN A 518 -2.65 0.95 -19.37
CA ASN A 518 -3.10 -0.44 -19.25
C ASN A 518 -4.18 -0.77 -20.27
N ALA A 519 -5.14 0.14 -20.49
CA ALA A 519 -6.22 -0.02 -21.46
C ALA A 519 -5.68 -0.14 -22.91
N ASN A 520 -4.63 0.61 -23.24
CA ASN A 520 -4.03 0.61 -24.58
C ASN A 520 -3.14 -0.62 -24.85
N ASN A 521 -2.51 -1.19 -23.82
CA ASN A 521 -1.51 -2.25 -23.98
C ASN A 521 -2.06 -3.68 -23.77
N GLY A 522 -3.32 -3.83 -23.35
CA GLY A 522 -3.98 -5.14 -23.17
C GLY A 522 -3.37 -6.03 -22.08
N SER A 523 -2.42 -5.50 -21.29
CA SER A 523 -1.86 -6.15 -20.12
C SER A 523 -2.71 -5.80 -18.89
N ASN A 524 -3.52 -6.75 -18.43
CA ASN A 524 -4.22 -6.67 -17.15
C ASN A 524 -3.23 -6.88 -15.98
N ASP A 525 -2.23 -6.01 -15.82
CA ASP A 525 -1.40 -5.99 -14.61
C ASP A 525 -2.16 -5.30 -13.48
N ILE A 526 -3.17 -6.01 -12.96
CA ILE A 526 -4.02 -5.70 -11.78
C ILE A 526 -3.19 -5.29 -10.54
N THR A 527 -1.90 -5.60 -10.52
CA THR A 527 -1.01 -5.30 -9.39
C THR A 527 -0.66 -3.82 -9.25
N VAL A 528 -0.66 -3.05 -10.35
CA VAL A 528 -0.19 -1.65 -10.34
C VAL A 528 -1.28 -0.67 -9.91
N GLU A 529 -2.49 -0.77 -10.49
CA GLU A 529 -3.65 0.05 -10.11
C GLU A 529 -4.00 -0.18 -8.62
N SER A 530 -3.89 -1.42 -8.14
CA SER A 530 -4.11 -1.80 -6.74
C SER A 530 -3.25 -1.06 -5.71
N CYS A 531 -2.07 -0.57 -6.09
CA CYS A 531 -1.20 0.11 -5.12
C CYS A 531 -1.64 1.56 -4.85
N THR A 532 -2.21 2.24 -5.85
CA THR A 532 -2.70 3.61 -5.66
C THR A 532 -3.95 3.64 -4.78
N THR A 533 -4.87 2.70 -5.00
CA THR A 533 -6.03 2.47 -4.14
C THR A 533 -5.58 2.06 -2.74
N GLN A 534 -4.57 1.19 -2.62
CA GLN A 534 -3.98 0.84 -1.33
C GLN A 534 -3.43 2.06 -0.56
N VAL A 535 -2.77 3.02 -1.21
CA VAL A 535 -2.28 4.24 -0.55
C VAL A 535 -3.45 5.08 -0.03
N CYS A 536 -4.53 5.20 -0.81
CA CYS A 536 -5.75 5.87 -0.38
C CYS A 536 -6.37 5.20 0.85
N GLU A 537 -6.48 3.86 0.83
CA GLU A 537 -7.07 3.06 1.90
C GLU A 537 -6.23 3.08 3.20
N THR A 538 -4.92 2.93 3.08
CA THR A 538 -4.02 2.73 4.24
C THR A 538 -3.51 4.03 4.86
N HIS A 539 -3.47 5.12 4.10
CA HIS A 539 -2.83 6.36 4.54
C HIS A 539 -3.75 7.58 4.45
N VAL A 540 -4.36 7.83 3.29
CA VAL A 540 -5.18 9.04 3.08
C VAL A 540 -6.48 8.99 3.88
N LEU A 541 -7.22 7.88 3.84
CA LEU A 541 -8.48 7.72 4.56
C LEU A 541 -8.31 7.77 6.10
N PRO A 542 -7.31 7.09 6.71
CA PRO A 542 -7.03 7.24 8.14
C PRO A 542 -6.53 8.63 8.53
N TRP A 543 -5.84 9.35 7.62
CA TRP A 543 -5.48 10.74 7.85
C TRP A 543 -6.71 11.64 7.84
N LEU A 544 -7.62 11.49 6.85
CA LEU A 544 -8.86 12.27 6.76
C LEU A 544 -9.70 12.17 8.04
N ARG A 545 -9.85 10.96 8.59
CA ARG A 545 -10.58 10.76 9.85
C ARG A 545 -9.98 11.52 11.03
N ARG A 546 -8.64 11.57 11.13
CA ARG A 546 -7.96 12.36 12.17
C ARG A 546 -8.04 13.85 11.90
N ALA A 547 -7.95 14.24 10.63
CA ALA A 547 -7.96 15.63 10.21
C ALA A 547 -9.33 16.30 10.41
N LEU A 548 -10.45 15.60 10.31
CA LEU A 548 -11.78 16.18 10.55
C LEU A 548 -11.97 16.70 11.99
N ASP A 549 -11.22 16.15 12.96
CA ASP A 549 -11.22 16.62 14.34
C ASP A 549 -10.24 17.80 14.58
N GLU A 550 -9.25 17.99 13.70
CA GLU A 550 -8.07 18.86 13.94
C GLU A 550 -7.87 20.00 12.91
N THR A 551 -8.41 19.90 11.69
CA THR A 551 -8.10 20.80 10.56
C THR A 551 -9.25 21.74 10.20
N GLU A 552 -8.94 23.03 10.04
CA GLU A 552 -9.91 24.09 9.70
C GLU A 552 -10.01 24.39 8.18
N GLU A 553 -9.25 23.70 7.34
CA GLU A 553 -9.11 24.05 5.91
C GLU A 553 -9.92 23.15 4.96
N GLU A 554 -11.00 23.71 4.42
CA GLU A 554 -11.94 23.05 3.49
C GLU A 554 -11.29 22.47 2.23
N ASP A 555 -10.31 23.17 1.64
CA ASP A 555 -9.73 22.82 0.34
C ASP A 555 -8.97 21.49 0.34
N ASN A 556 -8.41 21.08 1.49
CA ASN A 556 -7.72 19.78 1.61
C ASN A 556 -8.70 18.62 1.51
N ILE A 557 -9.84 18.74 2.20
CA ILE A 557 -10.89 17.72 2.21
C ILE A 557 -11.49 17.63 0.81
N LEU A 558 -11.76 18.77 0.17
CA LEU A 558 -12.20 18.81 -1.23
C LEU A 558 -11.22 18.13 -2.18
N GLY A 559 -9.91 18.34 -2.00
CA GLY A 559 -8.87 17.66 -2.78
C GLY A 559 -8.89 16.14 -2.62
N ILE A 560 -9.11 15.64 -1.40
CA ILE A 560 -9.24 14.19 -1.14
C ILE A 560 -10.52 13.65 -1.79
N LEU A 561 -11.66 14.30 -1.58
CA LEU A 561 -12.94 13.91 -2.17
C LEU A 561 -12.86 13.87 -3.70
N GLU A 562 -12.22 14.85 -4.33
CA GLU A 562 -12.01 14.88 -5.77
C GLU A 562 -11.11 13.73 -6.25
N THR A 563 -10.05 13.43 -5.50
CA THR A 563 -9.14 12.32 -5.82
C THR A 563 -9.88 10.98 -5.76
N PHE A 564 -10.62 10.72 -4.68
CA PHE A 564 -11.38 9.47 -4.52
C PHE A 564 -12.49 9.35 -5.58
N HIS A 565 -13.21 10.43 -5.85
CA HIS A 565 -14.23 10.44 -6.91
C HIS A 565 -13.61 10.15 -8.28
N SER A 566 -12.45 10.72 -8.60
CA SER A 566 -11.75 10.44 -9.87
C SER A 566 -11.35 8.97 -10.01
N ILE A 567 -10.85 8.36 -8.93
CA ILE A 567 -10.52 6.93 -8.88
C ILE A 567 -11.76 6.07 -9.15
N LEU A 568 -12.88 6.39 -8.52
CA LEU A 568 -14.16 5.67 -8.72
C LEU A 568 -14.70 5.80 -10.15
N LEU A 569 -14.38 6.87 -10.88
CA LEU A 569 -14.82 7.05 -12.27
C LEU A 569 -13.93 6.34 -13.29
N GLN A 570 -12.61 6.36 -13.08
CA GLN A 570 -11.64 6.07 -14.14
C GLN A 570 -11.02 4.67 -14.12
N GLY A 571 -11.27 3.82 -13.12
CA GLY A 571 -10.62 2.50 -13.03
C GLY A 571 -11.38 1.32 -13.62
N SER A 572 -10.71 0.15 -13.63
CA SER A 572 -11.34 -1.12 -13.95
C SER A 572 -12.52 -1.44 -13.00
N ASP A 573 -13.53 -2.14 -13.52
CA ASP A 573 -14.76 -2.39 -12.76
C ASP A 573 -14.51 -3.20 -11.47
N VAL A 574 -13.53 -4.10 -11.50
CA VAL A 574 -13.15 -4.93 -10.33
C VAL A 574 -12.47 -4.09 -9.25
N GLU A 575 -11.50 -3.25 -9.60
CA GLU A 575 -10.74 -2.48 -8.62
C GLU A 575 -11.52 -1.31 -8.05
N THR A 576 -12.25 -0.58 -8.90
CA THR A 576 -13.11 0.54 -8.45
C THR A 576 -14.22 0.05 -7.53
N ARG A 577 -14.79 -1.13 -7.80
CA ARG A 577 -15.74 -1.79 -6.92
C ARG A 577 -15.12 -2.18 -5.59
N LYS A 578 -13.91 -2.77 -5.59
CA LYS A 578 -13.20 -3.10 -4.35
C LYS A 578 -12.93 -1.84 -3.52
N PHE A 579 -12.44 -0.78 -4.14
CA PHE A 579 -12.21 0.50 -3.46
C PHE A 579 -13.51 1.11 -2.92
N ALA A 580 -14.61 1.04 -3.69
CA ALA A 580 -15.93 1.47 -3.24
C ALA A 580 -16.43 0.68 -2.02
N GLU A 581 -16.21 -0.64 -1.99
CA GLU A 581 -16.53 -1.48 -0.84
C GLU A 581 -15.68 -1.12 0.39
N VAL A 582 -14.39 -0.80 0.21
CA VAL A 582 -13.53 -0.34 1.31
C VAL A 582 -14.00 1.02 1.85
N LEU A 583 -14.39 1.95 0.99
CA LEU A 583 -14.96 3.23 1.43
C LEU A 583 -16.28 3.01 2.18
N ALA A 584 -17.21 2.23 1.62
CA ALA A 584 -18.51 1.99 2.24
C ALA A 584 -18.40 1.30 3.61
N THR A 585 -17.55 0.27 3.74
CA THR A 585 -17.25 -0.39 5.03
C THR A 585 -16.53 0.52 6.03
N SER A 586 -15.94 1.61 5.54
CA SER A 586 -15.26 2.63 6.35
C SER A 586 -16.19 3.76 6.79
N SER A 587 -17.49 3.52 6.90
CA SER A 587 -18.49 4.51 7.36
C SER A 587 -18.42 5.82 6.57
N TRP A 588 -18.25 5.71 5.26
CA TRP A 588 -18.01 6.87 4.41
C TRP A 588 -19.25 7.77 4.26
N PHE A 589 -20.47 7.24 4.40
CA PHE A 589 -21.68 8.05 4.34
C PHE A 589 -21.73 8.99 5.55
N SER A 590 -21.55 8.48 6.77
CA SER A 590 -21.50 9.33 7.97
C SER A 590 -20.32 10.29 7.94
N LEU A 591 -19.15 9.86 7.46
CA LEU A 591 -18.00 10.74 7.25
C LEU A 591 -18.33 11.91 6.30
N SER A 592 -19.02 11.61 5.19
CA SER A 592 -19.43 12.60 4.18
C SER A 592 -20.39 13.64 4.75
N PHE A 593 -21.38 13.21 5.54
CA PHE A 593 -22.28 14.14 6.25
C PHE A 593 -21.57 14.88 7.39
N GLY A 594 -20.55 14.28 8.02
CA GLY A 594 -19.64 14.97 8.93
C GLY A 594 -18.91 16.13 8.26
N CYS A 595 -18.40 15.93 7.03
CA CYS A 595 -17.80 17.00 6.22
C CYS A 595 -18.80 18.13 5.92
N LEU A 596 -20.06 17.81 5.61
CA LEU A 596 -21.11 18.80 5.38
C LEU A 596 -21.48 19.59 6.65
N GLY A 597 -21.46 18.93 7.81
CA GLY A 597 -21.68 19.59 9.11
C GLY A 597 -20.55 20.56 9.48
N LEU A 598 -19.30 20.22 9.16
CA LEU A 598 -18.14 21.07 9.41
C LEU A 598 -18.02 22.21 8.38
N PHE A 599 -18.33 21.93 7.10
CA PHE A 599 -18.20 22.87 5.99
C PHE A 599 -19.52 22.97 5.19
N PRO A 600 -20.48 23.81 5.65
CA PRO A 600 -21.79 23.95 5.01
C PRO A 600 -21.72 24.88 3.78
N THR A 601 -20.82 24.58 2.84
CA THR A 601 -20.67 25.33 1.58
C THR A 601 -21.32 24.57 0.42
N GLU A 602 -21.81 25.29 -0.59
CA GLU A 602 -22.35 24.65 -1.81
C GLU A 602 -21.27 23.84 -2.56
N LYS A 603 -20.00 24.27 -2.48
CA LYS A 603 -18.86 23.54 -3.09
C LYS A 603 -18.68 22.17 -2.45
N MET A 604 -18.71 22.10 -1.11
CA MET A 604 -18.64 20.85 -0.36
C MET A 604 -19.86 19.97 -0.62
N LYS A 605 -21.07 20.55 -0.55
CA LYS A 605 -22.33 19.86 -0.84
C LYS A 605 -22.34 19.19 -2.20
N CYS A 606 -22.04 19.94 -3.27
CA CYS A 606 -21.96 19.36 -4.62
C CYS A 606 -20.92 18.24 -4.70
N ARG A 607 -19.74 18.43 -4.09
CA ARG A 607 -18.66 17.43 -4.15
C ARG A 607 -19.03 16.14 -3.44
N VAL A 608 -19.64 16.23 -2.26
CA VAL A 608 -20.09 15.08 -1.47
C VAL A 608 -21.15 14.29 -2.23
N TYR A 609 -22.21 14.93 -2.74
CA TYR A 609 -23.27 14.21 -3.43
C TYR A 609 -22.83 13.58 -4.75
N LEU A 610 -21.93 14.23 -5.51
CA LEU A 610 -21.33 13.62 -6.69
C LEU A 610 -20.55 12.34 -6.35
N MET A 611 -19.75 12.41 -5.29
CA MET A 611 -18.93 11.29 -4.83
C MET A 611 -19.80 10.15 -4.28
N LEU A 612 -20.84 10.46 -3.49
CA LEU A 612 -21.82 9.48 -3.01
C LEU A 612 -22.56 8.82 -4.18
N GLY A 613 -22.95 9.57 -5.21
CA GLY A 613 -23.55 9.00 -6.42
C GLY A 613 -22.62 7.97 -7.08
N SER A 614 -21.36 8.32 -7.33
CA SER A 614 -20.40 7.38 -7.93
C SER A 614 -20.07 6.19 -7.03
N LEU A 615 -20.05 6.38 -5.70
CA LEU A 615 -19.89 5.28 -4.75
C LEU A 615 -21.05 4.28 -4.86
N VAL A 616 -22.29 4.79 -4.94
CA VAL A 616 -23.50 3.97 -5.08
C VAL A 616 -23.50 3.20 -6.40
N ASP A 617 -23.09 3.83 -7.52
CA ASP A 617 -22.96 3.15 -8.82
C ASP A 617 -22.05 1.92 -8.72
N ARG A 618 -20.89 2.05 -8.05
CA ARG A 618 -19.92 0.96 -7.91
C ARG A 618 -20.36 -0.12 -6.91
N VAL A 619 -21.13 0.24 -5.90
CA VAL A 619 -21.57 -0.66 -4.83
C VAL A 619 -22.79 -1.50 -5.23
N LEU A 620 -23.81 -0.86 -5.83
CA LEU A 620 -25.07 -1.51 -6.20
C LEU A 620 -25.10 -1.97 -7.66
N GLY A 621 -24.30 -1.35 -8.54
CA GLY A 621 -24.41 -1.52 -9.99
C GLY A 621 -25.61 -0.75 -10.57
N HIS A 622 -25.78 -0.84 -11.89
CA HIS A 622 -26.95 -0.31 -12.63
C HIS A 622 -27.12 1.23 -12.69
N ASP A 623 -26.04 2.00 -12.57
CA ASP A 623 -26.05 3.48 -12.69
C ASP A 623 -27.05 4.21 -11.76
N LEU A 624 -27.43 3.57 -10.65
CA LEU A 624 -28.43 4.06 -9.69
C LEU A 624 -28.05 5.38 -9.01
N GLY A 625 -26.75 5.62 -8.86
CA GLY A 625 -26.17 6.84 -8.31
C GLY A 625 -26.48 8.08 -9.14
N GLN A 626 -26.93 7.94 -10.39
CA GLN A 626 -27.41 9.06 -11.19
C GLN A 626 -28.57 9.80 -10.50
N LEU A 627 -29.45 9.09 -9.79
CA LEU A 627 -30.56 9.68 -9.03
C LEU A 627 -30.06 10.67 -7.96
N ILE A 628 -28.93 10.36 -7.32
CA ILE A 628 -28.31 11.23 -6.31
C ILE A 628 -27.69 12.46 -6.98
N ARG A 629 -27.02 12.27 -8.12
CA ARG A 629 -26.38 13.38 -8.85
C ARG A 629 -27.40 14.37 -9.40
N ASP A 630 -28.52 13.88 -9.91
CA ASP A 630 -29.60 14.71 -10.45
C ASP A 630 -30.31 15.51 -9.34
N ALA A 631 -30.48 14.91 -8.16
CA ALA A 631 -31.09 15.57 -7.00
C ALA A 631 -30.12 16.44 -6.16
N ALA A 632 -28.81 16.38 -6.42
CA ALA A 632 -27.76 16.93 -5.54
C ALA A 632 -27.95 18.42 -5.16
N LEU A 633 -28.48 19.23 -6.07
CA LEU A 633 -28.73 20.67 -5.82
C LEU A 633 -29.80 20.89 -4.74
N TYR A 634 -30.80 20.02 -4.68
CA TYR A 634 -31.97 20.15 -3.82
C TYR A 634 -31.85 19.37 -2.51
N LEU A 635 -30.88 18.46 -2.40
CA LEU A 635 -30.63 17.70 -1.17
C LEU A 635 -30.03 18.60 -0.06
N PRO A 636 -30.47 18.45 1.20
CA PRO A 636 -29.99 19.23 2.35
C PRO A 636 -28.60 18.75 2.81
N SER A 637 -27.96 19.52 3.70
CA SER A 637 -26.67 19.14 4.29
C SER A 637 -26.82 18.33 5.59
N ASP A 638 -27.95 18.45 6.28
CA ASP A 638 -28.26 17.73 7.52
C ASP A 638 -28.99 16.41 7.20
N PRO A 639 -28.53 15.25 7.72
CA PRO A 639 -29.25 13.97 7.63
C PRO A 639 -30.71 14.01 8.12
N LEU A 640 -31.03 14.82 9.14
CA LEU A 640 -32.40 14.95 9.65
C LEU A 640 -33.33 15.65 8.66
N ASP A 641 -32.80 16.60 7.89
CA ASP A 641 -33.56 17.26 6.83
C ASP A 641 -33.85 16.31 5.67
N LEU A 642 -32.98 15.31 5.41
CA LEU A 642 -33.28 14.24 4.45
C LEU A 642 -34.52 13.44 4.88
N LEU A 643 -34.59 13.10 6.17
CA LEU A 643 -35.74 12.39 6.74
C LEU A 643 -37.02 13.23 6.67
N PHE A 644 -36.89 14.56 6.81
CA PHE A 644 -38.01 15.49 6.63
C PHE A 644 -38.50 15.52 5.19
N LEU A 645 -37.59 15.60 4.20
CA LEU A 645 -37.95 15.55 2.76
C LEU A 645 -38.62 14.23 2.38
N LEU A 646 -38.15 13.13 2.94
CA LEU A 646 -38.74 11.81 2.74
C LEU A 646 -40.21 11.78 3.19
N GLY A 647 -40.54 12.40 4.32
CA GLY A 647 -41.91 12.44 4.86
C GLY A 647 -42.90 13.38 4.15
N GLN A 648 -42.50 14.10 3.10
CA GLN A 648 -43.37 15.06 2.41
C GLN A 648 -44.27 14.42 1.34
N LYS A 649 -45.42 15.04 1.06
CA LYS A 649 -46.29 14.68 -0.07
C LYS A 649 -45.70 15.23 -1.36
N SER A 650 -45.39 14.35 -2.31
CA SER A 650 -44.72 14.71 -3.57
C SER A 650 -45.65 14.77 -4.79
N CYS A 651 -46.97 14.81 -4.57
CA CYS A 651 -47.94 14.88 -5.67
C CYS A 651 -47.66 16.07 -6.60
N HIS A 652 -47.28 15.77 -7.85
CA HIS A 652 -46.96 16.73 -8.92
C HIS A 652 -45.67 17.55 -8.76
N ASP A 653 -44.78 17.20 -7.83
CA ASP A 653 -43.46 17.82 -7.68
C ASP A 653 -42.36 16.83 -8.09
N MET A 654 -41.86 16.99 -9.33
CA MET A 654 -40.82 16.13 -9.88
C MET A 654 -39.47 16.31 -9.18
N GLU A 655 -39.18 17.51 -8.65
CA GLU A 655 -37.93 17.79 -7.93
C GLU A 655 -37.95 17.06 -6.58
N LEU A 656 -39.07 17.13 -5.86
CA LEU A 656 -39.24 16.41 -4.59
C LEU A 656 -39.26 14.89 -4.77
N LEU A 657 -39.90 14.36 -5.83
CA LEU A 657 -39.85 12.92 -6.16
C LEU A 657 -38.41 12.45 -6.38
N SER A 658 -37.62 13.23 -7.12
CA SER A 658 -36.21 12.93 -7.39
C SER A 658 -35.38 12.95 -6.10
N CYS A 659 -35.62 13.93 -5.23
CA CYS A 659 -35.01 13.98 -3.91
C CYS A 659 -35.38 12.77 -3.03
N GLN A 660 -36.64 12.37 -3.01
CA GLN A 660 -37.11 11.22 -2.21
C GLN A 660 -36.45 9.92 -2.67
N SER A 661 -36.33 9.70 -3.99
CA SER A 661 -35.62 8.56 -4.56
C SER A 661 -34.13 8.56 -4.18
N ALA A 662 -33.46 9.71 -4.26
CA ALA A 662 -32.07 9.85 -3.85
C ALA A 662 -31.87 9.60 -2.35
N VAL A 663 -32.78 10.10 -1.49
CA VAL A 663 -32.75 9.88 -0.04
C VAL A 663 -32.93 8.41 0.29
N LEU A 664 -33.89 7.72 -0.33
CA LEU A 664 -34.09 6.27 -0.15
C LEU A 664 -32.84 5.49 -0.52
N LEU A 665 -32.19 5.85 -1.62
CA LEU A 665 -30.97 5.19 -2.08
C LEU A 665 -29.78 5.43 -1.13
N LEU A 666 -29.61 6.66 -0.63
CA LEU A 666 -28.58 7.00 0.37
C LEU A 666 -28.78 6.24 1.69
N LEU A 667 -30.01 6.23 2.21
CA LEU A 667 -30.36 5.50 3.44
C LEU A 667 -30.19 3.99 3.25
N TYR A 668 -30.61 3.46 2.10
CA TYR A 668 -30.44 2.04 1.78
C TYR A 668 -28.96 1.66 1.71
N CYS A 669 -28.16 2.35 0.88
CA CYS A 669 -26.74 2.06 0.71
C CYS A 669 -25.96 2.21 2.01
N SER A 670 -26.21 3.25 2.81
CA SER A 670 -25.55 3.40 4.12
C SER A 670 -25.90 2.24 5.06
N SER A 671 -27.18 1.85 5.11
CA SER A 671 -27.66 0.75 5.95
C SER A 671 -27.13 -0.63 5.53
N LEU A 672 -26.81 -0.86 4.25
CA LEU A 672 -26.19 -2.11 3.78
C LEU A 672 -24.81 -2.37 4.40
N TYR A 673 -24.13 -1.32 4.85
CA TYR A 673 -22.78 -1.37 5.44
C TYR A 673 -22.77 -0.98 6.92
N ASP A 674 -23.92 -1.04 7.60
CA ASP A 674 -24.09 -0.65 9.00
C ASP A 674 -23.65 0.80 9.31
N ASP A 675 -23.66 1.69 8.31
CA ASP A 675 -23.32 3.11 8.46
C ASP A 675 -24.57 3.92 8.82
N ARG A 676 -24.65 4.39 10.06
CA ARG A 676 -25.87 5.00 10.62
C ARG A 676 -25.89 6.51 10.40
N LEU A 677 -26.69 6.96 9.43
CA LEU A 677 -26.93 8.39 9.18
C LEU A 677 -27.88 9.05 10.19
N ALA A 678 -28.87 8.30 10.69
CA ALA A 678 -29.84 8.77 11.68
C ALA A 678 -30.31 7.60 12.56
N GLU A 679 -31.04 7.91 13.64
CA GLU A 679 -31.59 6.88 14.52
C GLU A 679 -32.60 5.99 13.76
N GLU A 680 -32.48 4.67 13.87
CA GLU A 680 -33.34 3.68 13.19
C GLU A 680 -34.84 3.94 13.40
N LYS A 681 -35.22 4.46 14.57
CA LYS A 681 -36.62 4.83 14.90
C LYS A 681 -37.12 6.01 14.07
N GLN A 682 -36.28 7.01 13.83
CA GLN A 682 -36.63 8.20 13.05
C GLN A 682 -36.69 7.85 11.57
N VAL A 683 -35.74 7.04 11.09
CA VAL A 683 -35.75 6.53 9.71
C VAL A 683 -37.02 5.73 9.43
N LEU A 684 -37.41 4.81 10.34
CA LEU A 684 -38.63 4.04 10.18
C LEU A 684 -39.88 4.93 10.17
N ALA A 685 -39.98 5.89 11.09
CA ALA A 685 -41.12 6.81 11.14
C ALA A 685 -41.26 7.63 9.85
N SER A 686 -40.15 8.15 9.31
CA SER A 686 -40.13 8.89 8.04
C SER A 686 -40.47 8.01 6.84
N LEU A 687 -40.03 6.75 6.81
CA LEU A 687 -40.40 5.78 5.76
C LEU A 687 -41.89 5.45 5.79
N GLU A 688 -42.46 5.23 6.98
CA GLU A 688 -43.88 4.98 7.14
C GLU A 688 -44.72 6.18 6.71
N GLN A 689 -44.27 7.39 7.06
CA GLN A 689 -44.89 8.62 6.59
C GLN A 689 -44.80 8.74 5.06
N TYR A 690 -43.64 8.46 4.45
CA TYR A 690 -43.47 8.45 3.00
C TYR A 690 -44.45 7.49 2.31
N ILE A 691 -44.57 6.25 2.80
CA ILE A 691 -45.49 5.23 2.26
C ILE A 691 -46.95 5.71 2.34
N LEU A 692 -47.36 6.24 3.49
CA LEU A 692 -48.75 6.64 3.70
C LEU A 692 -49.14 7.89 2.90
N VAL A 693 -48.25 8.88 2.84
CA VAL A 693 -48.55 10.18 2.22
C VAL A 693 -48.47 10.11 0.69
N ASN A 694 -47.64 9.21 0.14
CA ASN A 694 -47.45 9.05 -1.30
C ASN A 694 -48.16 7.82 -1.89
N ASN A 695 -49.12 7.23 -1.16
CA ASN A 695 -49.90 6.09 -1.66
C ASN A 695 -50.55 6.35 -3.04
N ASP A 696 -51.05 7.57 -3.24
CA ASP A 696 -51.62 8.04 -4.51
C ASP A 696 -50.60 7.96 -5.68
N ASN A 697 -49.32 8.20 -5.40
CA ASN A 697 -48.25 8.20 -6.41
C ASN A 697 -47.87 6.78 -6.85
N PHE A 698 -48.00 5.79 -5.97
CA PHE A 698 -47.78 4.39 -6.33
C PHE A 698 -48.91 3.88 -7.23
N SER A 699 -50.16 4.21 -6.90
CA SER A 699 -51.34 3.81 -7.69
C SER A 699 -51.40 4.43 -9.08
N SER A 700 -50.69 5.55 -9.31
CA SER A 700 -50.65 6.26 -10.59
C SER A 700 -49.43 5.90 -11.46
N GLY A 701 -48.57 4.99 -11.01
CA GLY A 701 -47.38 4.54 -11.76
C GLY A 701 -46.30 5.62 -11.93
N LEU A 702 -46.34 6.69 -11.13
CA LEU A 702 -45.35 7.78 -11.15
C LEU A 702 -44.04 7.42 -10.42
N SER A 703 -44.02 6.29 -9.71
CA SER A 703 -42.88 5.83 -8.92
C SER A 703 -42.14 4.73 -9.70
N ASP A 704 -40.92 5.02 -10.15
CA ASP A 704 -40.10 4.03 -10.87
C ASP A 704 -39.81 2.81 -9.99
N SER A 705 -39.77 1.61 -10.60
CA SER A 705 -39.40 0.34 -9.94
C SER A 705 -38.06 0.42 -9.19
N VAL A 706 -37.20 1.34 -9.63
CA VAL A 706 -35.86 1.63 -9.09
C VAL A 706 -35.87 2.15 -7.65
N ALA A 707 -36.89 2.90 -7.24
CA ALA A 707 -36.99 3.42 -5.86
C ALA A 707 -37.73 2.46 -4.91
N LEU A 708 -38.57 1.57 -5.46
CA LEU A 708 -39.37 0.62 -4.68
C LEU A 708 -38.55 -0.51 -4.05
N VAL A 709 -37.51 -0.99 -4.74
CA VAL A 709 -36.63 -2.05 -4.20
C VAL A 709 -35.83 -1.57 -2.99
N PRO A 710 -35.12 -0.42 -3.03
CA PRO A 710 -34.48 0.16 -1.86
C PRO A 710 -35.46 0.42 -0.71
N LEU A 711 -36.69 0.88 -1.01
CA LEU A 711 -37.73 1.10 0.00
C LEU A 711 -38.10 -0.17 0.75
N VAL A 712 -38.43 -1.26 0.03
CA VAL A 712 -38.80 -2.55 0.64
C VAL A 712 -37.66 -3.12 1.46
N ASN A 713 -36.44 -3.09 0.91
CA ASN A 713 -35.28 -3.65 1.59
C ASN A 713 -34.88 -2.83 2.83
N LEU A 714 -34.94 -1.49 2.76
CA LEU A 714 -34.67 -0.63 3.91
C LEU A 714 -35.75 -0.78 5.00
N TYR A 715 -37.03 -0.83 4.61
CA TYR A 715 -38.12 -1.07 5.56
C TYR A 715 -37.97 -2.43 6.26
N GLY A 716 -37.68 -3.48 5.49
CA GLY A 716 -37.46 -4.82 6.02
C GLY A 716 -36.23 -4.91 6.93
N LEU A 717 -35.17 -4.16 6.64
CA LEU A 717 -33.98 -4.09 7.48
C LEU A 717 -34.31 -3.54 8.87
N LEU A 718 -34.95 -2.36 8.93
CA LEU A 718 -35.30 -1.68 10.18
C LEU A 718 -36.30 -2.50 11.01
N ARG A 719 -37.21 -3.21 10.35
CA ARG A 719 -38.15 -4.11 11.02
C ARG A 719 -37.48 -5.39 11.51
N GLY A 720 -36.52 -5.93 10.76
CA GLY A 720 -35.73 -7.08 11.16
C GLY A 720 -34.81 -6.79 12.36
N THR A 721 -34.16 -5.62 12.41
CA THR A 721 -33.30 -5.22 13.54
C THR A 721 -34.09 -5.02 14.84
N ALA A 722 -35.33 -4.54 14.75
CA ALA A 722 -36.24 -4.41 15.90
C ALA A 722 -36.58 -5.75 16.57
N VAL A 723 -36.59 -6.86 15.81
CA VAL A 723 -36.87 -8.20 16.33
C VAL A 723 -35.67 -8.76 17.10
N ILE A 724 -34.45 -8.44 16.66
CA ILE A 724 -33.19 -8.97 17.24
C ILE A 724 -32.79 -8.22 18.52
N SER A 725 -33.11 -6.94 18.64
CA SER A 725 -32.60 -6.04 19.70
C SER A 725 -33.39 -6.02 21.01
N TYR A 726 -34.43 -6.86 21.18
CA TYR A 726 -35.35 -6.88 22.35
C TYR A 726 -36.04 -5.53 22.70
N GLN A 727 -35.79 -4.47 21.92
CA GLN A 727 -36.46 -3.18 22.01
C GLN A 727 -37.44 -3.09 20.84
N THR A 728 -38.73 -3.24 21.12
CA THR A 728 -39.78 -3.07 20.11
C THR A 728 -39.80 -1.61 19.62
N ILE A 729 -39.29 -1.37 18.42
CA ILE A 729 -39.52 -0.11 17.70
C ILE A 729 -41.01 -0.07 17.31
N PRO A 730 -41.78 0.96 17.70
CA PRO A 730 -43.17 1.10 17.29
C PRO A 730 -43.24 1.28 15.77
N TYR A 731 -44.18 0.60 15.11
CA TYR A 731 -44.37 0.62 13.66
C TYR A 731 -45.84 0.77 13.28
N SER A 732 -46.10 1.26 12.08
CA SER A 732 -47.43 1.45 11.50
C SER A 732 -47.88 0.22 10.72
N THR A 733 -48.93 -0.44 11.22
CA THR A 733 -49.55 -1.58 10.52
C THR A 733 -50.20 -1.19 9.20
N GLU A 734 -50.53 0.10 9.01
CA GLU A 734 -51.16 0.57 7.78
C GLU A 734 -50.12 0.79 6.68
N ALA A 735 -48.96 1.37 7.02
CA ALA A 735 -47.84 1.51 6.09
C ALA A 735 -47.33 0.14 5.64
N GLU A 736 -47.25 -0.82 6.55
CA GLU A 736 -46.84 -2.20 6.24
C GLU A 736 -47.81 -2.89 5.27
N LYS A 737 -49.13 -2.71 5.43
CA LYS A 737 -50.11 -3.27 4.48
C LYS A 737 -49.90 -2.69 3.08
N VAL A 738 -49.80 -1.37 2.97
CA VAL A 738 -49.54 -0.69 1.69
C VAL A 738 -48.25 -1.23 1.07
N LEU A 739 -47.18 -1.39 1.84
CA LEU A 739 -45.92 -1.96 1.35
C LEU A 739 -46.07 -3.38 0.79
N PHE A 740 -46.84 -4.25 1.46
CA PHE A 740 -47.11 -5.60 0.95
C PHE A 740 -47.99 -5.59 -0.31
N ASP A 741 -48.97 -4.71 -0.38
CA ASP A 741 -49.81 -4.53 -1.58
C ASP A 741 -48.92 -4.08 -2.77
N LEU A 742 -47.96 -3.19 -2.55
CA LEU A 742 -47.00 -2.76 -3.57
C LEU A 742 -46.12 -3.91 -4.09
N VAL A 743 -45.67 -4.82 -3.22
CA VAL A 743 -44.89 -6.00 -3.61
C VAL A 743 -45.73 -6.99 -4.42
N LEU A 744 -47.03 -7.10 -4.11
CA LEU A 744 -47.97 -7.96 -4.83
C LEU A 744 -48.32 -7.41 -6.22
N GLU A 745 -48.48 -6.09 -6.35
CA GLU A 745 -48.93 -5.44 -7.60
C GLU A 745 -47.80 -5.23 -8.63
N ASN A 746 -46.55 -4.97 -8.20
CA ASN A 746 -45.50 -4.45 -9.10
C ASN A 746 -44.46 -5.49 -9.60
N GLU A 747 -44.66 -6.79 -9.40
CA GLU A 747 -43.69 -7.86 -9.75
C GLU A 747 -42.22 -7.46 -9.50
N LEU A 748 -41.93 -6.89 -8.32
CA LEU A 748 -40.59 -6.39 -8.00
C LEU A 748 -39.59 -7.55 -7.99
N ASP A 749 -38.37 -7.31 -8.47
CA ASP A 749 -37.29 -8.30 -8.40
C ASP A 749 -36.42 -8.03 -7.16
N LEU A 750 -36.87 -8.52 -6.00
CA LEU A 750 -36.20 -8.24 -4.72
C LEU A 750 -34.86 -8.99 -4.57
N LEU A 751 -34.66 -10.08 -5.33
CA LEU A 751 -33.52 -10.97 -5.18
C LEU A 751 -32.36 -10.69 -6.16
N SER A 752 -32.53 -9.82 -7.16
CA SER A 752 -31.44 -9.45 -8.08
C SER A 752 -30.59 -8.28 -7.61
N SER A 753 -31.10 -7.45 -6.69
CA SER A 753 -30.34 -6.37 -6.06
C SER A 753 -29.48 -6.90 -4.90
N ARG A 754 -28.39 -6.22 -4.54
CA ARG A 754 -27.63 -6.52 -3.30
C ARG A 754 -28.53 -6.25 -2.09
N PHE A 755 -28.72 -7.22 -1.19
CA PHE A 755 -29.62 -7.14 -0.02
C PHE A 755 -28.87 -7.30 1.30
N HIS A 756 -29.43 -6.75 2.38
CA HIS A 756 -28.96 -7.02 3.74
C HIS A 756 -29.57 -8.35 4.27
N PRO A 757 -28.79 -9.27 4.87
CA PRO A 757 -29.29 -10.55 5.37
C PRO A 757 -30.46 -10.43 6.36
N VAL A 758 -30.46 -9.41 7.22
CA VAL A 758 -31.55 -9.15 8.18
C VAL A 758 -32.85 -8.77 7.48
N SER A 759 -32.78 -7.98 6.42
CA SER A 759 -33.97 -7.59 5.63
C SER A 759 -34.55 -8.80 4.91
N LEU A 760 -33.67 -9.59 4.26
CA LEU A 760 -34.07 -10.82 3.58
C LEU A 760 -34.72 -11.81 4.56
N LYS A 761 -34.15 -11.99 5.75
CA LYS A 761 -34.74 -12.82 6.81
C LYS A 761 -36.13 -12.31 7.23
N TRP A 762 -36.29 -11.01 7.41
CA TRP A 762 -37.59 -10.42 7.76
C TRP A 762 -38.64 -10.60 6.66
N LEU A 763 -38.27 -10.42 5.39
CA LEU A 763 -39.17 -10.67 4.25
C LEU A 763 -39.62 -12.13 4.23
N PHE A 764 -38.69 -13.06 4.49
CA PHE A 764 -38.99 -14.50 4.55
C PHE A 764 -39.77 -14.93 5.81
N GLN A 765 -40.08 -14.02 6.72
CA GLN A 765 -41.00 -14.27 7.84
C GLN A 765 -42.45 -13.89 7.52
N GLN A 766 -42.70 -13.16 6.43
CA GLN A 766 -44.01 -12.59 6.14
C GLN A 766 -44.86 -13.54 5.29
N GLU A 767 -45.98 -14.04 5.86
CA GLU A 767 -46.89 -14.93 5.12
C GLU A 767 -47.62 -14.24 3.96
N LYS A 768 -47.90 -12.93 4.07
CA LYS A 768 -48.70 -12.17 3.08
C LYS A 768 -48.04 -12.04 1.71
N ILE A 769 -46.71 -12.09 1.64
CA ILE A 769 -45.91 -11.95 0.42
C ILE A 769 -45.30 -13.27 -0.05
N CYS A 770 -45.82 -14.40 0.45
CA CYS A 770 -45.36 -15.75 0.11
C CYS A 770 -45.38 -16.03 -1.41
N MET A 771 -46.43 -15.59 -2.11
CA MET A 771 -46.60 -15.84 -3.55
C MET A 771 -45.54 -15.11 -4.41
N PRO A 772 -45.35 -13.78 -4.29
CA PRO A 772 -44.27 -13.08 -4.99
C PRO A 772 -42.88 -13.64 -4.70
N LEU A 773 -42.57 -13.95 -3.43
CA LEU A 773 -41.26 -14.48 -3.05
C LEU A 773 -41.01 -15.87 -3.64
N SER A 774 -42.04 -16.73 -3.73
CA SER A 774 -41.93 -18.04 -4.37
C SER A 774 -41.60 -17.91 -5.86
N LYS A 775 -42.23 -16.95 -6.57
CA LYS A 775 -41.92 -16.65 -7.98
C LYS A 775 -40.50 -16.10 -8.17
N GLN A 776 -40.00 -15.30 -7.23
CA GLN A 776 -38.60 -14.82 -7.26
C GLN A 776 -37.59 -15.95 -6.98
N ILE A 777 -37.88 -16.85 -6.02
CA ILE A 777 -37.05 -18.04 -5.79
C ILE A 777 -37.00 -18.89 -7.06
N LEU A 778 -38.12 -19.03 -7.79
CA LEU A 778 -38.14 -19.73 -9.08
C LEU A 778 -37.25 -19.04 -10.12
N ASN A 779 -37.33 -17.71 -10.26
CA ASN A 779 -36.43 -16.96 -11.15
C ASN A 779 -34.96 -17.14 -10.77
N PHE A 780 -34.64 -17.10 -9.47
CA PHE A 780 -33.31 -17.42 -8.95
C PHE A 780 -32.86 -18.84 -9.31
N CYS A 781 -33.76 -19.83 -9.20
CA CYS A 781 -33.48 -21.21 -9.60
C CYS A 781 -33.15 -21.31 -11.11
N ARG A 782 -33.89 -20.59 -11.96
CA ARG A 782 -33.66 -20.55 -13.41
C ARG A 782 -32.32 -19.92 -13.77
N LEU A 783 -31.93 -18.85 -13.09
CA LEU A 783 -30.66 -18.16 -13.34
C LEU A 783 -29.45 -19.03 -12.93
N ASN A 784 -29.57 -19.81 -11.86
CA ASN A 784 -28.49 -20.68 -11.38
C ASN A 784 -28.44 -22.05 -12.07
N SER A 785 -29.51 -22.51 -12.71
CA SER A 785 -29.50 -23.76 -13.48
C SER A 785 -28.77 -23.60 -14.82
N ILE A 786 -28.67 -22.38 -15.33
CA ILE A 786 -27.91 -22.01 -16.53
C ILE A 786 -26.49 -21.62 -16.12
N ASN A 787 -25.65 -22.56 -15.69
CA ASN A 787 -24.19 -22.47 -15.87
C ASN A 787 -23.45 -23.76 -15.52
N GLY A 788 -23.29 -24.60 -16.55
CA GLY A 788 -22.04 -25.34 -16.77
C GLY A 788 -21.12 -24.64 -17.78
N ASN A 789 -21.49 -23.49 -18.34
CA ASN A 789 -20.65 -22.74 -19.28
C ASN A 789 -20.98 -21.25 -19.26
N HIS A 790 -20.04 -20.49 -18.73
CA HIS A 790 -19.92 -19.04 -18.80
C HIS A 790 -20.59 -18.41 -20.03
N ILE A 791 -21.70 -17.73 -19.80
CA ILE A 791 -22.03 -16.51 -20.54
C ILE A 791 -21.85 -15.36 -19.55
N ILE A 792 -20.62 -14.86 -19.47
CA ILE A 792 -20.33 -13.56 -18.88
C ILE A 792 -20.89 -12.53 -19.87
N VAL A 793 -22.14 -12.14 -19.68
CA VAL A 793 -22.62 -10.84 -20.16
C VAL A 793 -22.36 -9.88 -19.01
N HIS A 794 -21.22 -9.19 -19.11
CA HIS A 794 -20.81 -8.01 -18.34
C HIS A 794 -21.31 -7.86 -16.89
N GLY A 795 -20.40 -8.03 -15.92
CA GLY A 795 -20.36 -7.19 -14.71
C GLY A 795 -21.12 -7.63 -13.45
N ASN A 796 -21.77 -8.80 -13.39
CA ASN A 796 -22.64 -9.12 -12.24
C ASN A 796 -22.14 -10.26 -11.34
N ASN A 797 -21.33 -9.92 -10.32
CA ASN A 797 -21.14 -10.73 -9.11
C ASN A 797 -22.19 -10.38 -8.02
N ASN A 798 -23.36 -9.84 -8.38
CA ASN A 798 -24.44 -9.47 -7.46
C ASN A 798 -25.56 -10.53 -7.39
N HIS A 799 -25.21 -11.82 -7.40
CA HIS A 799 -26.21 -12.86 -7.20
C HIS A 799 -26.28 -13.25 -5.73
N ILE A 800 -27.49 -13.52 -5.24
CA ILE A 800 -27.69 -14.06 -3.89
C ILE A 800 -26.79 -15.27 -3.73
N ASP A 801 -25.90 -15.24 -2.75
CA ASP A 801 -25.12 -16.42 -2.39
C ASP A 801 -26.11 -17.53 -2.01
N ILE A 802 -26.00 -18.69 -2.65
CA ILE A 802 -26.80 -19.87 -2.33
C ILE A 802 -26.70 -20.18 -0.83
N GLN A 803 -25.58 -19.81 -0.19
CA GLN A 803 -25.40 -19.87 1.25
C GLN A 803 -26.46 -19.06 2.03
N ALA A 804 -26.80 -17.84 1.61
CA ALA A 804 -27.81 -17.02 2.29
C ALA A 804 -29.22 -17.63 2.22
N ILE A 805 -29.59 -18.22 1.08
CA ILE A 805 -30.86 -18.96 0.95
C ILE A 805 -30.82 -20.23 1.80
N ALA A 806 -29.69 -20.93 1.84
CA ALA A 806 -29.55 -22.14 2.62
C ALA A 806 -29.66 -21.86 4.14
N GLU A 807 -29.14 -20.73 4.62
CA GLU A 807 -29.32 -20.26 5.99
C GLU A 807 -30.82 -20.03 6.29
N LEU A 808 -31.53 -19.30 5.43
CA LEU A 808 -32.97 -19.05 5.61
C LEU A 808 -33.77 -20.36 5.70
N VAL A 809 -33.46 -21.34 4.86
CA VAL A 809 -34.18 -22.63 4.86
C VAL A 809 -33.83 -23.46 6.11
N ALA A 810 -32.61 -23.34 6.63
CA ALA A 810 -32.16 -24.10 7.79
C ALA A 810 -32.71 -23.59 9.13
N PHE A 811 -32.81 -22.26 9.29
CA PHE A 811 -33.28 -21.67 10.55
C PHE A 811 -34.82 -21.65 10.59
N GLY A 812 -35.40 -22.30 11.61
CA GLY A 812 -36.85 -22.48 11.76
C GLY A 812 -37.64 -21.21 12.09
N ASP A 813 -36.97 -20.06 12.21
CA ASP A 813 -37.60 -18.75 12.38
C ASP A 813 -37.87 -18.04 11.04
N SER A 814 -37.62 -18.70 9.91
CA SER A 814 -37.95 -18.24 8.56
C SER A 814 -38.91 -19.22 7.86
N LEU A 815 -39.72 -18.72 6.93
CA LEU A 815 -40.61 -19.53 6.10
C LEU A 815 -39.91 -20.06 4.83
N GLY A 816 -38.57 -19.94 4.72
CA GLY A 816 -37.84 -20.34 3.51
C GLY A 816 -38.05 -21.81 3.11
N ALA A 817 -38.06 -22.72 4.08
CA ALA A 817 -38.39 -24.13 3.84
C ALA A 817 -39.83 -24.31 3.35
N LYS A 818 -40.79 -23.59 3.95
CA LYS A 818 -42.19 -23.58 3.53
C LYS A 818 -42.33 -23.08 2.09
N PHE A 819 -41.63 -22.01 1.73
CA PHE A 819 -41.67 -21.42 0.38
C PHE A 819 -41.13 -22.37 -0.68
N MET A 820 -40.01 -23.06 -0.41
CA MET A 820 -39.47 -24.03 -1.36
C MET A 820 -40.40 -25.23 -1.56
N VAL A 821 -41.01 -25.75 -0.48
CA VAL A 821 -41.98 -26.85 -0.59
C VAL A 821 -43.26 -26.40 -1.28
N SER A 822 -43.79 -25.20 -0.97
CA SER A 822 -44.99 -24.67 -1.63
C SER A 822 -44.76 -24.37 -3.10
N LEU A 823 -43.56 -23.90 -3.47
CA LEU A 823 -43.18 -23.68 -4.86
C LEU A 823 -43.15 -25.02 -5.64
N LEU A 824 -42.59 -26.07 -5.04
CA LEU A 824 -42.59 -27.41 -5.65
C LEU A 824 -44.02 -27.94 -5.83
N MET A 825 -44.88 -27.74 -4.84
CA MET A 825 -46.30 -28.11 -4.88
C MET A 825 -47.04 -27.36 -6.01
N GLN A 826 -46.84 -26.04 -6.13
CA GLN A 826 -47.45 -25.20 -7.17
C GLN A 826 -47.00 -25.61 -8.58
N LEU A 827 -45.70 -25.82 -8.78
CA LEU A 827 -45.17 -26.28 -10.07
C LEU A 827 -45.73 -27.65 -10.45
N GLN A 828 -46.11 -28.49 -9.49
CA GLN A 828 -46.73 -29.77 -9.76
C GLN A 828 -48.23 -29.63 -10.10
N GLU A 829 -48.99 -28.82 -9.35
CA GLU A 829 -50.42 -28.60 -9.57
C GLU A 829 -50.71 -27.88 -10.90
N GLU A 830 -49.82 -27.00 -11.34
CA GLU A 830 -49.96 -26.19 -12.55
C GLU A 830 -49.33 -26.84 -13.82
N GLU A 831 -48.90 -28.11 -13.75
CA GLU A 831 -48.15 -28.80 -14.83
C GLU A 831 -46.92 -27.99 -15.32
N GLY A 832 -46.12 -27.51 -14.37
CA GLY A 832 -44.92 -26.72 -14.61
C GLY A 832 -43.88 -27.42 -15.51
N GLN A 833 -42.99 -26.64 -16.13
CA GLN A 833 -41.96 -27.20 -16.98
C GLN A 833 -41.01 -28.12 -16.19
N GLU A 834 -40.62 -29.25 -16.77
CA GLU A 834 -39.68 -30.20 -16.15
C GLU A 834 -38.35 -29.52 -15.75
N GLU A 835 -37.92 -28.49 -16.49
CA GLU A 835 -36.72 -27.71 -16.16
C GLU A 835 -36.86 -26.87 -14.89
N ASP A 836 -38.04 -26.32 -14.63
CA ASP A 836 -38.33 -25.54 -13.42
C ASP A 836 -38.33 -26.44 -12.17
N ILE A 837 -39.02 -27.57 -12.24
CA ILE A 837 -39.03 -28.60 -11.19
C ILE A 837 -37.60 -29.08 -10.91
N THR A 838 -36.83 -29.35 -11.97
CA THR A 838 -35.43 -29.78 -11.85
C THR A 838 -34.57 -28.71 -11.17
N SER A 839 -34.75 -27.44 -11.51
CA SER A 839 -33.98 -26.32 -10.94
C SER A 839 -34.26 -26.16 -9.45
N VAL A 840 -35.52 -26.27 -9.02
CA VAL A 840 -35.91 -26.23 -7.60
C VAL A 840 -35.33 -27.41 -6.82
N LEU A 841 -35.42 -28.64 -7.37
CA LEU A 841 -34.85 -29.83 -6.72
C LEU A 841 -33.32 -29.77 -6.60
N ASN A 842 -32.63 -29.18 -7.58
CA ASN A 842 -31.19 -28.95 -7.50
C ASN A 842 -30.82 -27.94 -6.41
N LEU A 843 -31.59 -26.85 -6.29
CA LEU A 843 -31.38 -25.87 -5.22
C LEU A 843 -31.60 -26.52 -3.85
N MET A 844 -32.69 -27.28 -3.66
CA MET A 844 -32.95 -28.01 -2.41
C MET A 844 -31.82 -28.96 -2.03
N ASN A 845 -31.27 -29.71 -3.00
CA ASN A 845 -30.12 -30.58 -2.77
C ASN A 845 -28.86 -29.78 -2.38
N THR A 846 -28.63 -28.64 -3.03
CA THR A 846 -27.49 -27.77 -2.72
C THR A 846 -27.60 -27.18 -1.32
N VAL A 847 -28.81 -26.73 -0.93
CA VAL A 847 -29.11 -26.24 0.42
C VAL A 847 -28.82 -27.30 1.48
N LEU A 848 -29.24 -28.55 1.27
CA LEU A 848 -28.97 -29.65 2.21
C LEU A 848 -27.48 -30.01 2.32
N ASN A 849 -26.73 -29.85 1.23
CA ASN A 849 -25.28 -30.07 1.25
C ASN A 849 -24.55 -28.98 2.06
N ILE A 850 -25.01 -27.72 1.99
CA ILE A 850 -24.44 -26.60 2.76
C ILE A 850 -24.89 -26.68 4.23
N PHE A 851 -26.19 -26.82 4.50
CA PHE A 851 -26.79 -26.90 5.83
C PHE A 851 -27.67 -28.16 5.99
N PRO A 852 -27.10 -29.29 6.45
CA PRO A 852 -27.86 -30.52 6.66
C PRO A 852 -29.03 -30.39 7.65
N ALA A 853 -28.99 -29.41 8.58
CA ALA A 853 -30.07 -29.13 9.52
C ALA A 853 -31.38 -28.70 8.84
N ALA A 854 -31.32 -28.18 7.62
CA ALA A 854 -32.50 -27.83 6.81
C ALA A 854 -33.42 -29.04 6.53
N SER A 855 -32.93 -30.27 6.67
CA SER A 855 -33.75 -31.48 6.55
C SER A 855 -34.94 -31.48 7.50
N ASN A 856 -34.76 -31.01 8.75
CA ASN A 856 -35.85 -30.96 9.73
C ASN A 856 -36.94 -29.98 9.28
N GLN A 857 -36.55 -28.79 8.79
CA GLN A 857 -37.50 -27.77 8.35
C GLN A 857 -38.26 -28.18 7.07
N LEU A 858 -37.55 -28.67 6.05
CA LEU A 858 -38.18 -29.16 4.81
C LEU A 858 -39.15 -30.31 5.10
N TRP A 859 -38.79 -31.19 6.05
CA TRP A 859 -39.66 -32.29 6.47
C TRP A 859 -40.92 -31.81 7.18
N MET A 860 -40.78 -30.89 8.13
CA MET A 860 -41.92 -30.30 8.86
C MET A 860 -42.94 -29.64 7.93
N TYR A 861 -42.49 -29.07 6.80
CA TYR A 861 -43.37 -28.46 5.80
C TYR A 861 -43.87 -29.42 4.72
N GLY A 862 -43.60 -30.72 4.82
CA GLY A 862 -44.26 -31.74 4.01
C GLY A 862 -43.53 -32.20 2.74
N ILE A 863 -42.22 -31.95 2.60
CA ILE A 863 -41.43 -32.35 1.41
C ILE A 863 -41.60 -33.84 1.05
N GLY A 864 -41.81 -34.72 2.02
CA GLY A 864 -42.03 -36.15 1.78
C GLY A 864 -43.28 -36.43 0.95
N ARG A 865 -44.37 -35.69 1.18
CA ARG A 865 -45.62 -35.83 0.43
C ARG A 865 -45.47 -35.32 -1.00
N GLU A 866 -44.73 -34.23 -1.19
CA GLU A 866 -44.46 -33.69 -2.52
C GLU A 866 -43.57 -34.63 -3.35
N ILE A 867 -42.55 -35.24 -2.74
CA ILE A 867 -41.74 -36.27 -3.41
C ILE A 867 -42.59 -37.48 -3.81
N GLN A 868 -43.50 -37.91 -2.92
CA GLN A 868 -44.45 -38.99 -3.23
C GLN A 868 -45.32 -38.61 -4.44
N ASN A 869 -45.90 -37.41 -4.43
CA ASN A 869 -46.75 -36.95 -5.52
C ASN A 869 -45.98 -36.90 -6.86
N LEU A 870 -44.73 -36.42 -6.87
CA LEU A 870 -43.87 -36.41 -8.06
C LEU A 870 -43.66 -37.82 -8.62
N TYR A 871 -43.39 -38.82 -7.77
CA TYR A 871 -43.20 -40.21 -8.22
C TYR A 871 -44.46 -40.87 -8.79
N TYR A 872 -45.65 -40.47 -8.32
CA TYR A 872 -46.92 -41.02 -8.77
C TYR A 872 -47.64 -40.15 -9.83
N SER A 873 -47.09 -38.98 -10.17
CA SER A 873 -47.63 -38.10 -11.20
C SER A 873 -47.52 -38.72 -12.60
N LEU A 874 -48.60 -38.71 -13.37
CA LEU A 874 -48.63 -39.27 -14.73
C LEU A 874 -47.67 -38.54 -15.68
N SER A 875 -47.43 -37.25 -15.47
CA SER A 875 -46.60 -36.38 -16.32
C SER A 875 -45.10 -36.58 -16.13
N TYR A 876 -44.64 -36.97 -14.93
CA TYR A 876 -43.21 -37.04 -14.60
C TYR A 876 -42.74 -38.42 -14.09
N SER A 877 -43.66 -39.38 -13.90
CA SER A 877 -43.33 -40.74 -13.45
C SER A 877 -42.36 -41.51 -14.36
N SER A 878 -42.16 -41.06 -15.61
CA SER A 878 -41.21 -41.63 -16.57
C SER A 878 -39.90 -40.85 -16.71
N SER A 879 -39.69 -39.74 -15.97
CA SER A 879 -38.45 -38.97 -16.03
C SER A 879 -37.39 -39.56 -15.10
N ASP A 880 -36.36 -40.19 -15.68
CA ASP A 880 -35.19 -40.67 -14.95
C ASP A 880 -34.46 -39.53 -14.21
N ARG A 881 -34.51 -38.30 -14.76
CA ARG A 881 -33.86 -37.12 -14.19
C ARG A 881 -34.52 -36.66 -12.90
N ILE A 882 -35.85 -36.50 -12.90
CA ILE A 882 -36.61 -36.16 -11.69
C ILE A 882 -36.49 -37.28 -10.67
N PHE A 883 -36.56 -38.55 -11.11
CA PHE A 883 -36.41 -39.68 -10.21
C PHE A 883 -35.07 -39.66 -9.46
N LYS A 884 -33.97 -39.41 -10.17
CA LYS A 884 -32.62 -39.31 -9.59
C LYS A 884 -32.51 -38.16 -8.59
N LEU A 885 -33.01 -36.98 -8.93
CA LEU A 885 -32.94 -35.80 -8.06
C LEU A 885 -33.79 -35.92 -6.80
N CYS A 886 -35.01 -36.47 -6.92
CA CYS A 886 -35.86 -36.78 -5.77
C CYS A 886 -35.22 -37.86 -4.87
N SER A 887 -34.56 -38.86 -5.47
CA SER A 887 -33.87 -39.91 -4.70
C SER A 887 -32.67 -39.33 -3.95
N LEU A 888 -31.88 -38.47 -4.59
CA LEU A 888 -30.77 -37.77 -3.94
C LEU A 888 -31.25 -36.84 -2.81
N LEU A 889 -32.34 -36.12 -3.05
CA LEU A 889 -32.97 -35.25 -2.05
C LEU A 889 -33.43 -36.06 -0.84
N MET A 890 -34.13 -37.18 -1.08
CA MET A 890 -34.59 -38.08 -0.02
C MET A 890 -33.42 -38.68 0.77
N PHE A 891 -32.35 -39.09 0.09
CA PHE A 891 -31.14 -39.59 0.73
C PHE A 891 -30.52 -38.53 1.65
N ASN A 892 -30.37 -37.30 1.16
CA ASN A 892 -29.80 -36.19 1.92
C ASN A 892 -30.68 -35.81 3.12
N VAL A 893 -32.00 -35.78 2.98
CA VAL A 893 -32.93 -35.53 4.10
C VAL A 893 -32.80 -36.63 5.16
N LEU A 894 -32.86 -37.91 4.77
CA LEU A 894 -32.78 -39.05 5.69
C LEU A 894 -31.43 -39.17 6.41
N ARG A 895 -30.36 -38.65 5.80
CA ARG A 895 -29.02 -38.67 6.36
C ARG A 895 -28.93 -37.81 7.62
N SER A 896 -29.54 -36.62 7.60
CA SER A 896 -29.41 -35.57 8.64
C SER A 896 -30.64 -35.32 9.51
N ILE A 897 -31.81 -35.88 9.15
CA ILE A 897 -33.03 -35.69 9.92
C ILE A 897 -32.95 -36.27 11.34
N GLU A 898 -33.51 -35.54 12.32
CA GLU A 898 -33.65 -36.01 13.69
C GLU A 898 -34.81 -37.01 13.81
N ALA A 899 -34.62 -38.09 14.58
CA ALA A 899 -35.64 -39.14 14.70
C ALA A 899 -36.97 -38.64 15.30
N GLU A 900 -36.93 -37.57 16.10
CA GLU A 900 -38.11 -36.99 16.76
C GLU A 900 -39.09 -36.33 15.77
N THR A 901 -38.60 -35.75 14.66
CA THR A 901 -39.45 -35.07 13.67
C THR A 901 -40.20 -36.05 12.75
N LEU A 902 -39.75 -37.31 12.68
CA LEU A 902 -40.32 -38.34 11.81
C LEU A 902 -41.58 -39.00 12.36
N PHE A 903 -41.82 -38.94 13.68
CA PHE A 903 -42.98 -39.60 14.32
C PHE A 903 -44.34 -39.06 13.85
N HIS A 904 -44.38 -37.83 13.31
CA HIS A 904 -45.63 -37.15 12.95
C HIS A 904 -46.18 -37.53 11.55
N HIS A 905 -45.41 -38.23 10.70
CA HIS A 905 -45.79 -38.48 9.30
C HIS A 905 -45.42 -39.90 8.79
N GLU A 906 -45.75 -40.97 9.53
CA GLU A 906 -45.46 -42.35 9.11
C GLU A 906 -46.20 -42.79 7.82
N GLU A 907 -47.36 -42.18 7.52
CA GLU A 907 -48.24 -42.59 6.40
C GLU A 907 -47.60 -42.45 5.00
N VAL A 908 -46.62 -41.54 4.85
CA VAL A 908 -45.98 -41.21 3.55
C VAL A 908 -44.91 -42.24 3.17
N TRP A 909 -44.36 -42.97 4.14
CA TRP A 909 -43.16 -43.78 3.94
C TRP A 909 -43.40 -45.12 3.26
N LEU A 910 -44.48 -45.81 3.62
CA LEU A 910 -44.77 -47.13 3.05
C LEU A 910 -44.92 -47.09 1.52
N PRO A 911 -45.69 -46.15 0.93
CA PRO A 911 -45.79 -46.02 -0.54
C PRO A 911 -44.44 -45.70 -1.21
N LEU A 912 -43.67 -44.76 -0.65
CA LEU A 912 -42.35 -44.39 -1.18
C LEU A 912 -41.39 -45.59 -1.19
N ILE A 913 -41.35 -46.37 -0.10
CA ILE A 913 -40.49 -47.55 0.00
C ILE A 913 -40.94 -48.65 -0.94
N ILE A 914 -42.24 -48.88 -1.11
CA ILE A 914 -42.75 -49.82 -2.12
C ILE A 914 -42.26 -49.39 -3.52
N LYS A 915 -42.37 -48.10 -3.86
CA LYS A 915 -41.89 -47.58 -5.15
C LYS A 915 -40.38 -47.74 -5.33
N PHE A 916 -39.59 -47.45 -4.31
CA PHE A 916 -38.14 -47.66 -4.34
C PHE A 916 -37.76 -49.14 -4.50
N LEU A 917 -38.48 -50.05 -3.83
CA LEU A 917 -38.30 -51.49 -3.98
C LEU A 917 -38.71 -51.98 -5.38
N GLU A 918 -39.77 -51.42 -6.00
CA GLU A 918 -40.14 -51.70 -7.38
C GLU A 918 -39.04 -51.30 -8.38
N VAL A 919 -38.45 -50.10 -8.22
CA VAL A 919 -37.35 -49.62 -9.07
C VAL A 919 -36.06 -50.41 -8.84
N LEU A 920 -35.78 -50.79 -7.60
CA LEU A 920 -34.65 -51.64 -7.29
C LEU A 920 -34.84 -53.03 -7.93
N ASN A 921 -36.04 -53.60 -7.87
CA ASN A 921 -36.34 -54.88 -8.49
C ASN A 921 -36.23 -54.87 -10.02
N SER A 922 -36.60 -53.77 -10.67
CA SER A 922 -36.48 -53.64 -12.13
C SER A 922 -35.02 -53.46 -12.59
N THR A 923 -34.23 -52.68 -11.84
CA THR A 923 -32.79 -52.50 -12.11
C THR A 923 -31.97 -53.77 -11.84
N MET A 924 -32.38 -54.58 -10.86
CA MET A 924 -31.73 -55.85 -10.52
C MET A 924 -31.86 -56.95 -11.58
N LEU A 925 -32.83 -56.87 -12.50
CA LEU A 925 -32.98 -57.82 -13.60
C LEU A 925 -31.98 -57.58 -14.76
N ALA A 926 -31.26 -56.45 -14.77
CA ALA A 926 -30.37 -56.04 -15.85
C ALA A 926 -28.87 -56.33 -15.61
N ASP A 927 -28.52 -57.08 -14.56
CA ASP A 927 -27.15 -57.52 -14.17
C ASP A 927 -26.09 -56.42 -13.90
N ALA A 928 -26.46 -55.13 -13.93
CA ALA A 928 -25.61 -54.01 -13.53
C ALA A 928 -26.38 -53.05 -12.60
N PHE A 929 -25.88 -52.83 -11.38
CA PHE A 929 -26.43 -51.80 -10.49
C PHE A 929 -26.10 -50.43 -11.08
N SER A 930 -27.14 -49.67 -11.41
CA SER A 930 -26.97 -48.26 -11.77
C SER A 930 -26.67 -47.43 -10.51
N GLN A 931 -26.12 -46.23 -10.69
CA GLN A 931 -25.91 -45.28 -9.59
C GLN A 931 -27.21 -44.96 -8.85
N GLU A 932 -28.35 -44.93 -9.55
CA GLU A 932 -29.66 -44.72 -8.94
C GLU A 932 -30.01 -45.89 -7.99
N GLY A 933 -29.72 -47.13 -8.39
CA GLY A 933 -29.94 -48.31 -7.54
C GLY A 933 -29.11 -48.27 -6.24
N LEU A 934 -27.90 -47.75 -6.28
CA LEU A 934 -27.05 -47.58 -5.10
C LEU A 934 -27.59 -46.50 -4.14
N ILE A 935 -28.07 -45.37 -4.68
CA ILE A 935 -28.75 -44.33 -3.88
C ILE A 935 -29.98 -44.92 -3.19
N VAL A 936 -30.76 -45.74 -3.91
CA VAL A 936 -31.91 -46.45 -3.34
C VAL A 936 -31.48 -47.38 -2.21
N ILE A 937 -30.45 -48.22 -2.38
CA ILE A 937 -29.92 -49.07 -1.30
C ILE A 937 -29.46 -48.21 -0.10
N GLY A 938 -28.85 -47.06 -0.36
CA GLY A 938 -28.49 -46.08 0.66
C GLY A 938 -29.71 -45.57 1.44
N ILE A 939 -30.79 -45.19 0.75
CA ILE A 939 -32.07 -44.78 1.35
C ILE A 939 -32.63 -45.90 2.24
N LEU A 940 -32.71 -47.13 1.71
CA LEU A 940 -33.22 -48.28 2.47
C LEU A 940 -32.40 -48.53 3.74
N SER A 941 -31.07 -48.39 3.65
CA SER A 941 -30.15 -48.51 4.78
C SER A 941 -30.38 -47.44 5.85
N LEU A 942 -30.61 -46.18 5.42
CA LEU A 942 -30.89 -45.06 6.33
C LEU A 942 -32.27 -45.21 7.01
N VAL A 943 -33.27 -45.75 6.33
CA VAL A 943 -34.58 -46.06 6.92
C VAL A 943 -34.43 -47.11 8.04
N LEU A 944 -33.70 -48.21 7.77
CA LEU A 944 -33.41 -49.22 8.78
C LEU A 944 -32.59 -48.68 9.96
N ARG A 945 -31.68 -47.74 9.70
CA ARG A 945 -30.92 -47.04 10.75
C ARG A 945 -31.84 -46.25 11.68
N LEU A 946 -32.76 -45.45 11.13
CA LEU A 946 -33.67 -44.60 11.88
C LEU A 946 -34.68 -45.41 12.72
N TYR A 947 -34.98 -46.63 12.30
CA TYR A 947 -35.78 -47.55 13.11
C TYR A 947 -35.17 -47.90 14.48
N ASN A 948 -33.84 -47.88 14.64
CA ASN A 948 -33.25 -48.12 15.97
C ASN A 948 -33.71 -47.09 17.02
N ASN A 949 -34.24 -45.94 16.58
CA ASN A 949 -34.87 -44.92 17.41
C ASN A 949 -36.40 -45.03 17.49
N LYS A 950 -36.98 -46.15 17.03
CA LYS A 950 -38.42 -46.49 16.97
C LYS A 950 -39.26 -45.73 15.94
N ALA A 951 -38.67 -45.08 14.95
CA ALA A 951 -39.39 -44.44 13.84
C ALA A 951 -39.51 -45.37 12.61
N LEU A 952 -40.49 -45.15 11.72
CA LEU A 952 -40.59 -45.83 10.40
C LEU A 952 -40.81 -47.35 10.47
N VAL A 953 -41.71 -47.79 11.36
CA VAL A 953 -41.91 -49.22 11.66
C VAL A 953 -42.39 -50.01 10.44
N GLU A 954 -43.46 -49.57 9.77
CA GLU A 954 -44.05 -50.31 8.63
C GLU A 954 -43.17 -50.28 7.38
N ALA A 955 -42.49 -49.16 7.11
CA ALA A 955 -41.49 -49.06 6.05
C ALA A 955 -40.32 -50.04 6.28
N SER A 956 -39.82 -50.13 7.52
CA SER A 956 -38.74 -51.07 7.86
C SER A 956 -39.17 -52.53 7.70
N LYS A 957 -40.41 -52.88 8.05
CA LYS A 957 -40.97 -54.23 7.78
C LYS A 957 -40.99 -54.56 6.28
N ALA A 958 -41.41 -53.60 5.44
CA ALA A 958 -41.47 -53.80 4.00
C ALA A 958 -40.09 -54.07 3.38
N ILE A 959 -39.04 -53.42 3.88
CA ILE A 959 -37.65 -53.66 3.44
C ILE A 959 -37.17 -55.05 3.87
N LEU A 960 -37.36 -55.40 5.14
CA LEU A 960 -36.83 -56.64 5.71
C LEU A 960 -37.48 -57.91 5.15
N LEU A 961 -38.76 -57.83 4.76
CA LEU A 961 -39.54 -58.96 4.23
C LEU A 961 -39.50 -59.07 2.69
N ASN A 962 -38.75 -58.20 2.01
CA ASN A 962 -38.69 -58.17 0.57
C ASN A 962 -37.86 -59.34 0.00
N THR A 963 -38.52 -60.29 -0.65
CA THR A 963 -37.91 -61.54 -1.11
C THR A 963 -36.93 -61.36 -2.28
N SER A 964 -37.16 -60.38 -3.16
CA SER A 964 -36.31 -60.09 -4.31
C SER A 964 -35.02 -59.35 -3.93
N LEU A 965 -35.06 -58.50 -2.91
CA LEU A 965 -33.88 -57.89 -2.30
C LEU A 965 -33.01 -58.96 -1.64
N VAL A 966 -33.63 -59.88 -0.89
CA VAL A 966 -32.93 -61.02 -0.26
C VAL A 966 -32.27 -61.93 -1.30
N SER A 967 -32.97 -62.27 -2.38
CA SER A 967 -32.39 -63.12 -3.44
C SER A 967 -31.21 -62.45 -4.11
N THR A 968 -31.31 -61.16 -4.46
CA THR A 968 -30.25 -60.42 -5.14
C THR A 968 -29.03 -60.19 -4.25
N MET A 969 -29.25 -59.91 -2.98
CA MET A 969 -28.16 -59.80 -2.04
C MET A 969 -27.38 -61.11 -1.92
N ASN A 970 -28.09 -62.24 -1.89
CA ASN A 970 -27.44 -63.55 -1.89
C ASN A 970 -26.64 -63.81 -3.17
N THR A 971 -27.14 -63.44 -4.36
CA THR A 971 -26.41 -63.64 -5.62
C THR A 971 -25.15 -62.77 -5.69
N VAL A 972 -25.24 -61.48 -5.29
CA VAL A 972 -24.09 -60.57 -5.29
C VAL A 972 -23.03 -61.02 -4.30
N ILE A 973 -23.42 -61.43 -3.09
CA ILE A 973 -22.48 -61.93 -2.07
C ILE A 973 -21.83 -63.24 -2.51
N GLN A 974 -22.58 -64.17 -3.12
CA GLN A 974 -22.01 -65.41 -3.66
C GLN A 974 -21.05 -65.13 -4.82
N SER A 975 -21.42 -64.21 -5.72
CA SER A 975 -20.57 -63.76 -6.82
C SER A 975 -19.26 -63.15 -6.29
N ALA A 976 -19.33 -62.22 -5.32
CA ALA A 976 -18.16 -61.61 -4.69
C ALA A 976 -17.28 -62.65 -3.98
N CYS A 977 -17.88 -63.58 -3.22
CA CYS A 977 -17.15 -64.65 -2.55
C CYS A 977 -16.47 -65.59 -3.55
N SER A 978 -17.08 -65.85 -4.72
CA SER A 978 -16.53 -66.73 -5.75
C SER A 978 -15.24 -66.20 -6.40
N LYS A 979 -15.01 -64.88 -6.37
CA LYS A 979 -13.80 -64.23 -6.91
C LYS A 979 -12.52 -64.56 -6.13
N GLY A 980 -12.63 -64.99 -4.87
CA GLY A 980 -11.48 -65.37 -4.05
C GLY A 980 -10.46 -64.21 -3.92
N PRO A 981 -9.15 -64.44 -4.09
CA PRO A 981 -8.12 -63.41 -3.97
C PRO A 981 -8.29 -62.19 -4.89
N ALA A 982 -8.94 -62.36 -6.05
CA ALA A 982 -9.21 -61.26 -6.99
C ALA A 982 -10.21 -60.23 -6.45
N LEU A 983 -10.87 -60.52 -5.31
CA LEU A 983 -11.76 -59.57 -4.64
C LEU A 983 -11.01 -58.33 -4.08
N VAL A 984 -9.70 -58.43 -3.85
CA VAL A 984 -8.89 -57.31 -3.35
C VAL A 984 -8.87 -56.14 -4.35
N ASP A 985 -8.90 -56.44 -5.65
CA ASP A 985 -8.88 -55.45 -6.74
C ASP A 985 -10.25 -54.77 -6.95
N HIS A 986 -11.25 -55.14 -6.15
CA HIS A 986 -12.59 -54.55 -6.18
C HIS A 986 -12.79 -53.66 -4.94
N ASP A 987 -12.41 -52.40 -5.07
CA ASP A 987 -12.51 -51.36 -4.05
C ASP A 987 -13.69 -50.39 -4.31
N GLU A 988 -13.72 -49.30 -3.55
CA GLU A 988 -14.73 -48.24 -3.60
C GLU A 988 -14.82 -47.52 -4.96
N GLU A 989 -13.78 -47.58 -5.79
CA GLU A 989 -13.78 -46.98 -7.14
C GLU A 989 -14.35 -47.94 -8.21
N THR A 990 -14.45 -49.23 -7.89
CA THR A 990 -15.06 -50.23 -8.79
C THR A 990 -16.54 -50.39 -8.52
N LEU A 991 -17.36 -50.45 -9.58
CA LEU A 991 -18.82 -50.66 -9.47
C LEU A 991 -19.18 -51.90 -8.62
N THR A 992 -18.39 -52.97 -8.71
CA THR A 992 -18.61 -54.18 -7.92
C THR A 992 -18.24 -54.02 -6.45
N GLY A 993 -17.20 -53.24 -6.12
CA GLY A 993 -16.81 -52.98 -4.74
C GLY A 993 -17.76 -51.98 -4.08
N GLU A 994 -18.14 -50.91 -4.78
CA GLU A 994 -19.16 -49.95 -4.34
C GLU A 994 -20.50 -50.65 -4.04
N THR A 995 -21.02 -51.45 -4.98
CA THR A 995 -22.25 -52.24 -4.78
C THR A 995 -22.16 -53.15 -3.56
N LEU A 996 -21.02 -53.82 -3.38
CA LEU A 996 -20.78 -54.72 -2.26
C LEU A 996 -20.79 -53.98 -0.92
N ILE A 997 -20.18 -52.79 -0.85
CA ILE A 997 -20.15 -51.94 0.36
C ILE A 997 -21.57 -51.51 0.74
N PHE A 998 -22.36 -50.99 -0.21
CA PHE A 998 -23.74 -50.56 0.04
C PHE A 998 -24.64 -51.70 0.52
N LEU A 999 -24.52 -52.90 -0.08
CA LEU A 999 -25.27 -54.08 0.37
C LEU A 999 -24.83 -54.58 1.74
N LEU A 1000 -23.54 -54.52 2.06
CA LEU A 1000 -23.05 -54.87 3.41
C LEU A 1000 -23.52 -53.86 4.46
N LEU A 1001 -23.62 -52.58 4.13
CA LEU A 1001 -24.20 -51.56 5.03
C LEU A 1001 -25.69 -51.81 5.26
N LEU A 1002 -26.44 -52.12 4.20
CA LEU A 1002 -27.83 -52.54 4.30
C LEU A 1002 -27.96 -53.78 5.21
N TYR A 1003 -27.05 -54.75 5.06
CA TYR A 1003 -27.01 -55.93 5.93
C TYR A 1003 -26.83 -55.56 7.40
N PHE A 1004 -25.84 -54.72 7.68
CA PHE A 1004 -25.50 -54.31 9.03
C PHE A 1004 -26.70 -53.67 9.74
N TYR A 1005 -27.39 -52.74 9.07
CA TYR A 1005 -28.58 -52.13 9.64
C TYR A 1005 -29.74 -53.12 9.74
N SER A 1006 -29.90 -54.03 8.77
CA SER A 1006 -30.93 -55.08 8.85
C SER A 1006 -30.76 -55.97 10.08
N LEU A 1007 -29.52 -56.35 10.45
CA LEU A 1007 -29.24 -57.16 11.64
C LEU A 1007 -29.73 -56.48 12.92
N ARG A 1008 -29.51 -55.17 13.05
CA ARG A 1008 -29.95 -54.39 14.20
C ARG A 1008 -31.47 -54.22 14.24
N SER A 1009 -32.09 -53.94 13.09
CA SER A 1009 -33.52 -53.70 13.00
C SER A 1009 -34.34 -54.98 13.22
N VAL A 1010 -33.91 -56.14 12.68
CA VAL A 1010 -34.61 -57.43 12.80
C VAL A 1010 -34.82 -57.83 14.25
N GLN A 1011 -33.81 -57.67 15.11
CA GLN A 1011 -33.93 -58.04 16.53
C GLN A 1011 -35.01 -57.21 17.25
N ALA A 1012 -35.08 -55.90 16.96
CA ALA A 1012 -36.02 -55.01 17.62
C ALA A 1012 -37.44 -55.11 17.05
N LEU A 1013 -37.61 -55.42 15.75
CA LEU A 1013 -38.92 -55.58 15.08
C LEU A 1013 -39.55 -56.96 15.29
N LEU A 1014 -38.72 -58.00 15.31
CA LEU A 1014 -39.11 -59.40 15.26
C LEU A 1014 -38.36 -60.21 16.34
N PRO A 1015 -38.55 -59.89 17.64
CA PRO A 1015 -37.85 -60.59 18.71
C PRO A 1015 -38.30 -62.06 18.79
N GLY A 1016 -37.35 -62.99 18.75
CA GLY A 1016 -37.57 -64.43 18.98
C GLY A 1016 -38.07 -65.25 17.79
N THR A 1017 -38.28 -64.64 16.61
CA THR A 1017 -38.69 -65.36 15.39
C THR A 1017 -37.53 -65.93 14.57
N LEU A 1018 -36.30 -65.44 14.78
CA LEU A 1018 -35.12 -65.87 14.02
C LEU A 1018 -34.11 -66.60 14.92
N ASP A 1019 -33.74 -67.82 14.55
CA ASP A 1019 -32.63 -68.55 15.16
C ASP A 1019 -31.32 -68.15 14.46
N TRP A 1020 -30.52 -67.29 15.10
CA TRP A 1020 -29.27 -66.78 14.52
C TRP A 1020 -28.22 -67.88 14.36
N GLN A 1021 -28.36 -69.03 15.04
CA GLN A 1021 -27.44 -70.15 14.88
C GLN A 1021 -27.51 -70.76 13.48
N ASN A 1022 -28.60 -70.56 12.73
CA ASN A 1022 -28.71 -71.00 11.33
C ASN A 1022 -27.68 -70.32 10.42
N CYS A 1023 -27.20 -69.11 10.77
CA CYS A 1023 -26.14 -68.43 10.01
C CYS A 1023 -24.74 -69.07 10.25
N LEU A 1024 -24.64 -70.11 11.10
CA LEU A 1024 -23.45 -70.96 11.31
C LEU A 1024 -23.51 -72.33 10.59
N GLU A 1025 -24.63 -72.73 9.98
CA GLU A 1025 -24.76 -74.03 9.31
C GLU A 1025 -24.05 -74.08 7.94
N LEU A 1026 -23.47 -75.24 7.61
CA LEU A 1026 -22.73 -75.51 6.37
C LEU A 1026 -23.53 -76.30 5.31
N SER A 1027 -24.84 -76.53 5.54
CA SER A 1027 -25.63 -77.54 4.83
C SER A 1027 -25.96 -77.14 3.37
N ASN A 1028 -25.72 -78.09 2.45
CA ASN A 1028 -26.02 -78.01 1.01
C ASN A 1028 -27.50 -78.32 0.66
N SER A 1029 -28.44 -78.27 1.62
CA SER A 1029 -29.87 -78.49 1.35
C SER A 1029 -30.56 -77.14 1.09
N GLY A 1030 -30.91 -76.89 -0.18
CA GLY A 1030 -31.44 -75.63 -0.69
C GLY A 1030 -32.85 -75.20 -0.23
N THR A 1031 -33.18 -75.32 1.05
CA THR A 1031 -34.39 -74.73 1.64
C THR A 1031 -34.01 -73.56 2.54
N GLN A 1032 -34.00 -72.35 1.98
CA GLN A 1032 -33.92 -71.11 2.76
C GLN A 1032 -35.10 -71.05 3.73
N THR A 1033 -34.83 -71.00 5.04
CA THR A 1033 -35.88 -71.10 6.04
C THR A 1033 -36.60 -69.79 6.36
N PHE A 1034 -36.14 -68.61 5.93
CA PHE A 1034 -36.87 -67.35 6.18
C PHE A 1034 -36.60 -66.25 5.12
N PRO A 1035 -37.58 -65.37 4.81
CA PRO A 1035 -37.46 -64.30 3.82
C PRO A 1035 -36.76 -63.06 4.42
N VAL A 1036 -35.66 -63.27 5.16
CA VAL A 1036 -34.90 -62.21 5.83
C VAL A 1036 -33.47 -62.24 5.31
N ILE A 1037 -32.88 -61.06 5.17
CA ILE A 1037 -31.48 -60.91 4.78
C ILE A 1037 -30.58 -61.56 5.86
N CYS A 1038 -30.00 -62.74 5.60
CA CYS A 1038 -28.89 -63.30 6.39
C CYS A 1038 -27.74 -63.67 5.45
N ILE A 1039 -26.57 -63.07 5.70
CA ILE A 1039 -25.30 -63.51 5.14
C ILE A 1039 -24.67 -64.50 6.12
N ARG A 1040 -24.24 -65.66 5.62
CA ARG A 1040 -23.61 -66.70 6.46
C ARG A 1040 -22.26 -66.22 7.00
N CYS A 1041 -21.89 -66.68 8.20
CA CYS A 1041 -20.61 -66.34 8.83
C CYS A 1041 -19.41 -66.70 7.93
N HIS A 1042 -19.48 -67.84 7.24
CA HIS A 1042 -18.48 -68.27 6.27
C HIS A 1042 -18.26 -67.24 5.15
N ASP A 1043 -19.34 -66.71 4.59
CA ASP A 1043 -19.29 -65.79 3.47
C ASP A 1043 -18.75 -64.43 3.93
N LEU A 1044 -19.15 -63.95 5.12
CA LEU A 1044 -18.53 -62.77 5.77
C LEU A 1044 -17.03 -62.97 6.02
N CYS A 1045 -16.60 -64.14 6.48
CA CYS A 1045 -15.18 -64.44 6.68
C CYS A 1045 -14.39 -64.45 5.37
N ARG A 1046 -14.99 -64.92 4.26
CA ARG A 1046 -14.36 -64.84 2.92
C ARG A 1046 -14.22 -63.40 2.44
N LEU A 1047 -15.26 -62.59 2.61
CA LEU A 1047 -15.21 -61.15 2.29
C LEU A 1047 -14.18 -60.42 3.16
N LEU A 1048 -14.06 -60.80 4.42
CA LEU A 1048 -13.09 -60.23 5.35
C LEU A 1048 -11.64 -60.67 5.02
N HIS A 1049 -11.45 -61.89 4.55
CA HIS A 1049 -10.12 -62.40 4.19
C HIS A 1049 -9.61 -61.85 2.85
N PHE A 1050 -10.47 -61.78 1.84
CA PHE A 1050 -10.09 -61.39 0.47
C PHE A 1050 -10.56 -60.00 0.03
N GLY A 1051 -11.34 -59.28 0.84
CA GLY A 1051 -11.89 -57.98 0.47
C GLY A 1051 -10.86 -56.85 0.48
N SER A 1052 -11.19 -55.78 -0.24
CA SER A 1052 -10.53 -54.48 -0.13
C SER A 1052 -10.77 -53.85 1.27
N PRO A 1053 -9.98 -52.82 1.67
CA PRO A 1053 -10.04 -52.27 3.03
C PRO A 1053 -11.45 -51.87 3.51
N GLN A 1054 -12.27 -51.20 2.70
CA GLN A 1054 -13.64 -50.84 3.08
C GLN A 1054 -14.56 -52.04 3.21
N VAL A 1055 -14.43 -53.01 2.30
CA VAL A 1055 -15.20 -54.26 2.34
C VAL A 1055 -14.89 -55.00 3.63
N LYS A 1056 -13.61 -55.09 4.03
CA LYS A 1056 -13.18 -55.66 5.31
C LYS A 1056 -13.78 -54.90 6.50
N LEU A 1057 -13.78 -53.58 6.45
CA LEU A 1057 -14.34 -52.74 7.50
C LEU A 1057 -15.82 -53.04 7.74
N VAL A 1058 -16.65 -52.98 6.70
CA VAL A 1058 -18.10 -53.22 6.85
C VAL A 1058 -18.38 -54.69 7.17
N ALA A 1059 -17.71 -55.63 6.51
CA ALA A 1059 -17.87 -57.06 6.78
C ALA A 1059 -17.50 -57.42 8.24
N SER A 1060 -16.47 -56.78 8.82
CA SER A 1060 -16.09 -56.99 10.22
C SER A 1060 -17.18 -56.52 11.20
N HIS A 1061 -17.86 -55.41 10.90
CA HIS A 1061 -18.98 -54.93 11.71
C HIS A 1061 -20.19 -55.85 11.60
N CYS A 1062 -20.50 -56.33 10.38
CA CYS A 1062 -21.56 -57.33 10.17
C CYS A 1062 -21.28 -58.62 10.94
N LEU A 1063 -20.05 -59.13 10.89
CA LEU A 1063 -19.66 -60.35 11.60
C LEU A 1063 -19.70 -60.17 13.11
N LEU A 1064 -19.24 -59.03 13.62
CA LEU A 1064 -19.29 -58.70 15.04
C LEU A 1064 -20.73 -58.63 15.55
N GLU A 1065 -21.60 -57.89 14.84
CA GLU A 1065 -23.01 -57.78 15.19
C GLU A 1065 -23.66 -59.16 15.19
N LEU A 1066 -23.46 -59.96 14.14
CA LEU A 1066 -24.00 -61.32 14.02
C LEU A 1066 -23.54 -62.25 15.15
N LEU A 1067 -22.24 -62.29 15.48
CA LEU A 1067 -21.70 -63.13 16.56
C LEU A 1067 -22.19 -62.68 17.93
N THR A 1068 -22.36 -61.36 18.13
CA THR A 1068 -22.95 -60.82 19.36
C THR A 1068 -24.39 -61.31 19.49
N ARG A 1069 -25.19 -61.31 18.41
CA ARG A 1069 -26.57 -61.83 18.44
C ARG A 1069 -26.66 -63.33 18.68
N ILE A 1070 -25.75 -64.11 18.11
CA ILE A 1070 -25.64 -65.55 18.39
C ILE A 1070 -25.31 -65.77 19.87
N SER A 1071 -24.43 -64.94 20.44
CA SER A 1071 -24.05 -65.03 21.85
C SER A 1071 -25.18 -64.60 22.79
N ASP A 1072 -25.92 -63.54 22.47
CA ASP A 1072 -27.06 -63.04 23.25
C ASP A 1072 -28.21 -64.06 23.33
N GLN A 1073 -28.45 -64.82 22.25
CA GLN A 1073 -29.46 -65.88 22.21
C GLN A 1073 -29.09 -67.12 23.03
N ARG A 1074 -27.82 -67.30 23.38
CA ARG A 1074 -27.34 -68.51 24.05
C ARG A 1074 -27.53 -68.40 25.56
N CYS A 1075 -28.31 -69.32 26.14
CA CYS A 1075 -28.33 -69.49 27.60
C CYS A 1075 -27.08 -70.26 28.08
N PRO A 1076 -26.40 -69.83 29.16
CA PRO A 1076 -25.28 -70.59 29.72
C PRO A 1076 -25.72 -72.00 30.14
N GLY A 1077 -25.16 -73.02 29.50
CA GLY A 1077 -25.26 -74.43 29.93
C GLY A 1077 -26.39 -75.30 29.37
N LEU A 1078 -27.25 -74.82 28.46
CA LEU A 1078 -28.41 -75.62 27.95
C LEU A 1078 -28.44 -75.87 26.43
N ASP A 1079 -27.80 -75.03 25.58
CA ASP A 1079 -27.85 -75.17 24.12
C ASP A 1079 -26.50 -75.60 23.51
N GLU A 1080 -26.50 -76.74 22.80
CA GLU A 1080 -25.38 -77.19 21.96
C GLU A 1080 -25.31 -76.36 20.66
N LEU A 1081 -24.10 -75.90 20.29
CA LEU A 1081 -23.85 -75.16 19.05
C LEU A 1081 -24.16 -76.02 17.81
N LYS A 1082 -25.00 -75.52 16.90
CA LYS A 1082 -25.33 -76.15 15.60
C LYS A 1082 -24.20 -76.08 14.56
N CYS A 1083 -22.94 -76.12 14.97
CA CYS A 1083 -21.80 -76.06 14.04
C CYS A 1083 -20.65 -76.98 14.46
N SER A 1084 -19.88 -77.47 13.49
CA SER A 1084 -18.73 -78.35 13.78
C SER A 1084 -17.58 -77.56 14.40
N VAL A 1085 -16.83 -78.18 15.32
CA VAL A 1085 -15.62 -77.58 15.90
C VAL A 1085 -14.62 -77.17 14.82
N GLY A 1086 -14.50 -77.95 13.74
CA GLY A 1086 -13.64 -77.62 12.60
C GLY A 1086 -14.05 -76.32 11.88
N TYR A 1087 -15.35 -76.03 11.80
CA TYR A 1087 -15.85 -74.79 11.20
C TYR A 1087 -15.54 -73.57 12.07
N VAL A 1088 -15.71 -73.66 13.39
CA VAL A 1088 -15.34 -72.58 14.31
C VAL A 1088 -13.84 -72.29 14.27
N MET A 1089 -13.00 -73.33 14.14
CA MET A 1089 -11.55 -73.16 13.97
C MET A 1089 -11.20 -72.42 12.68
N SER A 1090 -11.92 -72.65 11.58
CA SER A 1090 -11.71 -71.89 10.33
C SER A 1090 -12.06 -70.41 10.48
N ILE A 1091 -13.14 -70.08 11.21
CA ILE A 1091 -13.51 -68.69 11.52
C ILE A 1091 -12.42 -68.04 12.38
N LEU A 1092 -11.99 -68.73 13.44
CA LEU A 1092 -10.93 -68.25 14.32
C LEU A 1092 -9.62 -68.01 13.58
N ALA A 1093 -9.22 -68.88 12.66
CA ALA A 1093 -7.99 -68.70 11.88
C ALA A 1093 -8.03 -67.42 11.02
N VAL A 1094 -9.17 -67.12 10.38
CA VAL A 1094 -9.35 -65.88 9.60
C VAL A 1094 -9.27 -64.66 10.52
N LEU A 1095 -10.01 -64.68 11.63
CA LEU A 1095 -10.04 -63.57 12.58
C LEU A 1095 -8.67 -63.32 13.21
N GLN A 1096 -7.95 -64.38 13.63
CA GLN A 1096 -6.63 -64.30 14.24
C GLN A 1096 -5.60 -63.64 13.31
N GLY A 1097 -5.66 -63.93 12.01
CA GLY A 1097 -4.81 -63.28 11.01
C GLY A 1097 -5.09 -61.78 10.86
N LEU A 1098 -6.30 -61.34 11.15
CA LEU A 1098 -6.76 -59.96 10.97
C LEU A 1098 -6.74 -59.11 12.24
N VAL A 1099 -6.37 -59.69 13.39
CA VAL A 1099 -6.02 -58.93 14.61
C VAL A 1099 -4.83 -57.99 14.34
N PHE A 1100 -4.03 -58.32 13.32
CA PHE A 1100 -2.88 -57.54 12.87
C PHE A 1100 -3.16 -56.66 11.63
N ASP A 1101 -4.43 -56.48 11.24
CA ASP A 1101 -4.78 -55.67 10.06
C ASP A 1101 -4.45 -54.18 10.25
N SER A 1102 -4.05 -53.50 9.17
CA SER A 1102 -3.69 -52.09 9.17
C SER A 1102 -4.82 -51.16 9.64
N ASP A 1103 -6.09 -51.50 9.41
CA ASP A 1103 -7.21 -50.75 9.97
C ASP A 1103 -7.50 -51.21 11.40
N ILE A 1104 -7.26 -50.32 12.37
CA ILE A 1104 -7.46 -50.57 13.79
C ILE A 1104 -8.91 -50.99 14.12
N ARG A 1105 -9.92 -50.51 13.38
CA ARG A 1105 -11.33 -50.86 13.60
C ARG A 1105 -11.61 -52.29 13.19
N VAL A 1106 -11.04 -52.73 12.06
CA VAL A 1106 -11.12 -54.14 11.62
C VAL A 1106 -10.45 -55.04 12.65
N ALA A 1107 -9.24 -54.67 13.11
CA ALA A 1107 -8.51 -55.42 14.13
C ALA A 1107 -9.31 -55.52 15.44
N ILE A 1108 -9.88 -54.42 15.94
CA ILE A 1108 -10.71 -54.40 17.15
C ILE A 1108 -11.95 -55.29 16.98
N ASN A 1109 -12.69 -55.14 15.88
CA ASN A 1109 -13.87 -55.96 15.60
C ASN A 1109 -13.50 -57.45 15.58
N CYS A 1110 -12.39 -57.81 14.93
CA CYS A 1110 -11.91 -59.19 14.91
C CYS A 1110 -11.51 -59.70 16.31
N GLY A 1111 -10.83 -58.87 17.10
CA GLY A 1111 -10.48 -59.18 18.49
C GLY A 1111 -11.70 -59.40 19.39
N ILE A 1112 -12.74 -58.60 19.22
CA ILE A 1112 -14.02 -58.78 19.94
C ILE A 1112 -14.73 -60.05 19.43
N CYS A 1113 -14.78 -60.31 18.12
CA CYS A 1113 -15.33 -61.55 17.57
C CYS A 1113 -14.64 -62.79 18.16
N ILE A 1114 -13.30 -62.79 18.24
CA ILE A 1114 -12.52 -63.87 18.88
C ILE A 1114 -12.89 -63.98 20.36
N SER A 1115 -12.96 -62.86 21.09
CA SER A 1115 -13.39 -62.84 22.49
C SER A 1115 -14.78 -63.46 22.68
N THR A 1116 -15.74 -63.13 21.82
CA THR A 1116 -17.11 -63.67 21.86
C THR A 1116 -17.10 -65.19 21.61
N ILE A 1117 -16.36 -65.67 20.60
CA ILE A 1117 -16.24 -67.09 20.30
C ILE A 1117 -15.50 -67.85 21.42
N LEU A 1118 -14.48 -67.27 22.05
CA LEU A 1118 -13.79 -67.88 23.20
C LEU A 1118 -14.69 -68.00 24.43
N GLY A 1119 -15.68 -67.10 24.58
CA GLY A 1119 -16.70 -67.18 25.62
C GLY A 1119 -17.75 -68.26 25.40
N TRP A 1120 -17.73 -68.94 24.24
CA TRP A 1120 -18.59 -70.08 23.98
C TRP A 1120 -18.02 -71.33 24.67
N ASP A 1121 -18.81 -72.02 25.50
CA ASP A 1121 -18.44 -73.30 26.13
C ASP A 1121 -18.27 -74.42 25.06
N ILE A 1122 -17.21 -74.35 24.28
CA ILE A 1122 -16.83 -75.34 23.28
C ILE A 1122 -15.88 -76.31 23.98
N GLN A 1123 -16.34 -77.54 24.26
CA GLN A 1123 -15.64 -78.62 24.99
C GLN A 1123 -14.14 -78.36 25.22
N GLU A 1124 -13.87 -77.90 26.45
CA GLU A 1124 -12.69 -77.17 26.97
C GLU A 1124 -11.29 -77.83 26.82
N ARG A 1125 -11.09 -78.87 26.01
CA ARG A 1125 -9.83 -79.66 26.04
C ARG A 1125 -8.91 -79.53 24.84
N LYS A 1126 -9.34 -78.95 23.71
CA LYS A 1126 -8.50 -78.83 22.50
C LYS A 1126 -8.16 -77.40 22.07
N LEU A 1127 -8.97 -76.40 22.41
CA LEU A 1127 -8.75 -75.02 21.93
C LEU A 1127 -7.66 -74.28 22.71
N THR A 1128 -7.50 -74.53 24.00
CA THR A 1128 -6.84 -73.58 24.93
C THR A 1128 -5.47 -74.03 25.44
N ARG A 1129 -5.12 -75.32 25.32
CA ARG A 1129 -3.88 -75.85 25.92
C ARG A 1129 -2.62 -75.53 25.10
N ASP A 1130 -2.75 -75.41 23.78
CA ASP A 1130 -1.64 -75.21 22.83
C ASP A 1130 -1.93 -74.19 21.70
N ASP A 1131 -2.82 -73.21 21.90
CA ASP A 1131 -3.03 -72.16 20.88
C ASP A 1131 -1.84 -71.20 20.82
N LYS A 1132 -0.94 -71.47 19.88
CA LYS A 1132 0.26 -70.68 19.62
C LYS A 1132 -0.07 -69.25 19.15
N TRP A 1133 -1.22 -69.04 18.52
CA TRP A 1133 -1.62 -67.71 18.02
C TRP A 1133 -2.06 -66.80 19.15
N SER A 1134 -2.97 -67.25 20.00
CA SER A 1134 -3.37 -66.51 21.20
C SER A 1134 -2.17 -66.18 22.09
N ARG A 1135 -1.21 -67.11 22.21
CA ARG A 1135 0.04 -66.87 22.93
C ARG A 1135 0.89 -65.77 22.28
N LEU A 1136 1.10 -65.83 20.97
CA LEU A 1136 1.84 -64.81 20.22
C LEU A 1136 1.22 -63.42 20.38
N VAL A 1137 -0.11 -63.30 20.24
CA VAL A 1137 -0.83 -62.03 20.39
C VAL A 1137 -0.65 -61.43 21.78
N VAL A 1138 -0.70 -62.27 22.83
CA VAL A 1138 -0.52 -61.82 24.22
C VAL A 1138 0.94 -61.50 24.54
N GLU A 1139 1.90 -62.23 23.97
CA GLU A 1139 3.33 -61.93 24.07
C GLU A 1139 3.67 -60.58 23.40
N GLU A 1140 3.21 -60.34 22.18
CA GLU A 1140 3.35 -59.04 21.48
C GLU A 1140 2.64 -57.91 22.24
N LEU A 1141 1.45 -58.15 22.80
CA LEU A 1141 0.76 -57.19 23.67
C LEU A 1141 1.61 -56.82 24.89
N SER A 1142 2.16 -57.81 25.57
CA SER A 1142 3.02 -57.58 26.74
C SER A 1142 4.29 -56.80 26.39
N LEU A 1143 4.89 -57.07 25.22
CA LEU A 1143 6.05 -56.34 24.69
C LEU A 1143 5.70 -54.89 24.33
N SER A 1144 4.54 -54.67 23.69
CA SER A 1144 4.06 -53.33 23.33
C SER A 1144 3.87 -52.41 24.54
N PHE A 1145 3.46 -52.97 25.69
CA PHE A 1145 3.30 -52.23 26.93
C PHE A 1145 4.61 -52.07 27.73
N THR A 1146 5.50 -53.07 27.71
CA THR A 1146 6.77 -53.03 28.48
C THR A 1146 7.91 -52.28 27.78
N ALA A 1147 7.95 -52.26 26.46
CA ALA A 1147 8.98 -51.58 25.68
C ALA A 1147 8.46 -51.20 24.28
N PRO A 1148 7.71 -50.10 24.14
CA PRO A 1148 7.02 -49.73 22.90
C PRO A 1148 7.94 -49.62 21.67
N GLY A 1149 9.21 -49.26 21.85
CA GLY A 1149 10.21 -49.14 20.78
C GLY A 1149 10.79 -50.47 20.26
N LEU A 1150 10.50 -51.60 20.94
CA LEU A 1150 10.92 -52.95 20.54
C LEU A 1150 9.77 -53.78 19.95
N ALA A 1151 8.54 -53.31 20.07
CA ALA A 1151 7.37 -53.98 19.48
C ALA A 1151 7.40 -53.87 17.95
N SER A 1152 6.78 -54.85 17.28
CA SER A 1152 6.64 -54.81 15.82
C SER A 1152 5.87 -53.56 15.36
N LYS A 1153 6.31 -52.94 14.26
CA LYS A 1153 5.66 -51.73 13.69
C LYS A 1153 4.18 -51.95 13.34
N SER A 1154 3.77 -53.20 13.10
CA SER A 1154 2.37 -53.58 12.91
C SER A 1154 1.56 -53.39 14.19
N PHE A 1155 2.12 -53.69 15.36
CA PHE A 1155 1.37 -53.82 16.61
C PHE A 1155 1.23 -52.53 17.43
N THR A 1156 2.01 -51.49 17.12
CA THR A 1156 2.05 -50.23 17.91
C THR A 1156 0.68 -49.56 18.07
N ASN A 1157 -0.23 -49.75 17.11
CA ASN A 1157 -1.61 -49.23 17.18
C ASN A 1157 -2.68 -50.31 17.45
N GLN A 1158 -2.33 -51.60 17.55
CA GLN A 1158 -3.29 -52.72 17.59
C GLN A 1158 -3.48 -53.34 18.99
N HIS A 1159 -2.81 -52.80 20.01
CA HIS A 1159 -2.88 -53.30 21.39
C HIS A 1159 -4.31 -53.39 21.95
N LYS A 1160 -5.26 -52.56 21.47
CA LYS A 1160 -6.68 -52.63 21.86
C LYS A 1160 -7.36 -53.95 21.48
N ALA A 1161 -7.16 -54.40 20.24
CA ALA A 1161 -7.72 -55.66 19.74
C ALA A 1161 -7.18 -56.86 20.53
N ALA A 1162 -5.86 -56.90 20.71
CA ALA A 1162 -5.18 -57.94 21.47
C ALA A 1162 -5.57 -57.94 22.95
N THR A 1163 -5.90 -56.77 23.51
CA THR A 1163 -6.39 -56.65 24.89
C THR A 1163 -7.72 -57.38 25.08
N HIS A 1164 -8.67 -57.27 24.14
CA HIS A 1164 -9.92 -58.02 24.21
C HIS A 1164 -9.70 -59.54 24.24
N ILE A 1165 -8.75 -60.04 23.46
CA ILE A 1165 -8.38 -61.46 23.42
C ILE A 1165 -7.74 -61.89 24.77
N ALA A 1166 -6.81 -61.10 25.29
CA ALA A 1166 -6.17 -61.37 26.58
C ALA A 1166 -7.19 -61.40 27.74
N VAL A 1167 -8.12 -60.44 27.75
CA VAL A 1167 -9.24 -60.36 28.70
C VAL A 1167 -10.13 -61.62 28.59
N ALA A 1168 -10.48 -62.04 27.39
CA ALA A 1168 -11.29 -63.24 27.17
C ALA A 1168 -10.62 -64.51 27.71
N LEU A 1169 -9.31 -64.67 27.46
CA LEU A 1169 -8.53 -65.82 27.94
C LEU A 1169 -8.42 -65.86 29.48
N LEU A 1170 -8.35 -64.69 30.13
CA LEU A 1170 -8.36 -64.58 31.59
C LEU A 1170 -9.73 -64.89 32.22
N ARG A 1171 -10.82 -64.78 31.44
CA ARG A 1171 -12.19 -65.09 31.86
C ARG A 1171 -12.58 -66.56 31.74
N LEU A 1172 -11.77 -67.38 31.05
CA LEU A 1172 -12.03 -68.82 30.91
C LEU A 1172 -12.01 -69.51 32.27
N ASN A 1173 -12.87 -70.54 32.44
CA ASN A 1173 -12.92 -71.38 33.63
C ASN A 1173 -11.55 -71.98 34.00
N GLN A 1174 -10.72 -72.27 32.99
CA GLN A 1174 -9.33 -72.67 33.14
C GLN A 1174 -8.42 -71.75 32.30
N VAL A 1175 -7.78 -70.78 32.97
CA VAL A 1175 -6.83 -69.87 32.32
C VAL A 1175 -5.60 -70.65 31.81
N PRO A 1176 -5.14 -70.43 30.56
CA PRO A 1176 -3.99 -71.15 30.01
C PRO A 1176 -2.72 -70.98 30.85
N ALA A 1177 -2.04 -72.09 31.15
CA ALA A 1177 -0.90 -72.10 32.08
C ALA A 1177 0.28 -71.20 31.63
N TRP A 1178 0.45 -71.02 30.32
CA TRP A 1178 1.50 -70.16 29.75
C TRP A 1178 1.26 -68.66 30.03
N MET A 1179 0.03 -68.23 30.35
CA MET A 1179 -0.27 -66.81 30.66
C MET A 1179 0.57 -66.29 31.85
N LYS A 1180 0.84 -67.14 32.85
CA LYS A 1180 1.73 -66.80 33.99
C LYS A 1180 3.18 -66.56 33.60
N SER A 1181 3.63 -67.16 32.49
CA SER A 1181 4.98 -66.92 31.98
C SER A 1181 5.10 -65.59 31.24
N VAL A 1182 4.02 -65.13 30.59
CA VAL A 1182 3.96 -63.88 29.82
C VAL A 1182 3.70 -62.68 30.75
N PHE A 1183 2.65 -62.73 31.57
CA PHE A 1183 2.36 -61.72 32.59
C PHE A 1183 3.03 -62.06 33.94
N ASN A 1184 4.35 -62.22 33.92
CA ASN A 1184 5.13 -62.41 35.14
C ASN A 1184 5.36 -61.09 35.88
N SER A 1185 5.87 -61.15 37.11
CA SER A 1185 6.04 -59.96 37.96
C SER A 1185 6.92 -58.88 37.32
N SER A 1186 8.02 -59.27 36.63
CA SER A 1186 8.90 -58.32 35.95
C SER A 1186 8.24 -57.64 34.75
N CYS A 1187 7.46 -58.39 33.97
CA CYS A 1187 6.70 -57.88 32.84
C CYS A 1187 5.67 -56.85 33.33
N ILE A 1188 4.84 -57.21 34.32
CA ILE A 1188 3.82 -56.31 34.88
C ILE A 1188 4.46 -55.05 35.48
N SER A 1189 5.57 -55.17 36.22
CA SER A 1189 6.33 -54.01 36.71
C SER A 1189 6.82 -53.10 35.58
N GLY A 1190 7.30 -53.68 34.47
CA GLY A 1190 7.72 -52.93 33.28
C GLY A 1190 6.56 -52.21 32.60
N ILE A 1191 5.39 -52.84 32.49
CA ILE A 1191 4.17 -52.23 31.96
C ILE A 1191 3.77 -51.03 32.83
N VAL A 1192 3.65 -51.24 34.15
CA VAL A 1192 3.20 -50.21 35.09
C VAL A 1192 4.14 -49.00 35.10
N LYS A 1193 5.45 -49.20 34.91
CA LYS A 1193 6.45 -48.13 34.83
C LYS A 1193 6.28 -47.23 33.60
N ASN A 1194 5.75 -47.76 32.50
CA ASN A 1194 5.54 -47.02 31.24
C ASN A 1194 4.12 -46.42 31.12
N LEU A 1195 3.22 -46.70 32.06
CA LEU A 1195 1.89 -46.10 32.07
C LEU A 1195 1.94 -44.67 32.60
N SER A 1196 1.23 -43.78 31.93
CA SER A 1196 0.99 -42.39 32.32
C SER A 1196 -0.49 -42.06 32.15
N ALA A 1197 -0.97 -41.00 32.81
CA ALA A 1197 -2.37 -40.61 32.70
C ALA A 1197 -2.83 -40.33 31.25
N SER A 1198 -1.91 -39.97 30.36
CA SER A 1198 -2.20 -39.65 28.94
C SER A 1198 -2.24 -40.87 28.01
N ASN A 1199 -1.81 -42.06 28.45
CA ASN A 1199 -1.70 -43.25 27.60
C ASN A 1199 -2.59 -44.43 28.03
N VAL A 1200 -3.45 -44.23 29.04
CA VAL A 1200 -4.41 -45.24 29.53
C VAL A 1200 -5.66 -45.26 28.65
N SER A 1201 -6.03 -46.44 28.13
CA SER A 1201 -7.31 -46.67 27.43
C SER A 1201 -8.30 -47.48 28.28
N ALA A 1202 -9.60 -47.45 27.92
CA ALA A 1202 -10.63 -48.23 28.62
C ALA A 1202 -10.35 -49.74 28.57
N GLU A 1203 -9.81 -50.23 27.45
CA GLU A 1203 -9.44 -51.64 27.26
C GLU A 1203 -8.27 -52.03 28.17
N MET A 1204 -7.26 -51.17 28.35
CA MET A 1204 -6.16 -51.41 29.29
C MET A 1204 -6.65 -51.51 30.73
N VAL A 1205 -7.59 -50.65 31.13
CA VAL A 1205 -8.21 -50.71 32.47
C VAL A 1205 -8.93 -52.05 32.65
N GLN A 1206 -9.67 -52.51 31.64
CA GLN A 1206 -10.35 -53.80 31.66
C GLN A 1206 -9.36 -54.97 31.78
N LEU A 1207 -8.19 -54.89 31.12
CA LEU A 1207 -7.13 -55.89 31.25
C LEU A 1207 -6.56 -55.96 32.67
N PHE A 1208 -6.21 -54.82 33.27
CA PHE A 1208 -5.69 -54.80 34.64
C PHE A 1208 -6.72 -55.28 35.66
N LEU A 1209 -7.99 -54.95 35.45
CA LEU A 1209 -9.08 -55.46 36.28
C LEU A 1209 -9.18 -56.98 36.20
N MET A 1210 -9.07 -57.57 34.99
CA MET A 1210 -9.05 -59.02 34.86
C MET A 1210 -7.79 -59.66 35.43
N LEU A 1211 -6.61 -59.05 35.25
CA LEU A 1211 -5.37 -59.53 35.87
C LEU A 1211 -5.43 -59.48 37.40
N LEU A 1212 -6.16 -58.51 37.97
CA LEU A 1212 -6.43 -58.44 39.41
C LEU A 1212 -7.34 -59.59 39.85
N VAL A 1213 -8.46 -59.80 39.16
CA VAL A 1213 -9.45 -60.86 39.49
C VAL A 1213 -8.85 -62.26 39.36
N SER A 1214 -7.90 -62.46 38.45
CA SER A 1214 -7.21 -63.74 38.25
C SER A 1214 -5.95 -63.94 39.10
N ASP A 1215 -5.69 -63.09 40.10
CA ASP A 1215 -4.54 -63.13 41.02
C ASP A 1215 -3.14 -63.02 40.35
N TYR A 1216 -3.00 -62.21 39.29
CA TYR A 1216 -1.70 -61.94 38.62
C TYR A 1216 -0.99 -60.68 39.17
N LEU A 1217 -1.70 -59.77 39.83
CA LEU A 1217 -1.13 -58.53 40.37
C LEU A 1217 -0.66 -58.66 41.82
N SER A 1218 0.52 -58.13 42.12
CA SER A 1218 1.03 -58.02 43.50
C SER A 1218 0.48 -56.77 44.19
N LYS A 1219 0.59 -56.70 45.53
CA LYS A 1219 0.17 -55.52 46.30
C LYS A 1219 0.88 -54.22 45.85
N GLU A 1220 2.14 -54.33 45.42
CA GLU A 1220 2.93 -53.19 44.91
C GLU A 1220 2.42 -52.74 43.54
N HIS A 1221 2.10 -53.66 42.64
CA HIS A 1221 1.54 -53.33 41.32
C HIS A 1221 0.18 -52.60 41.45
N VAL A 1222 -0.67 -53.05 42.39
CA VAL A 1222 -1.98 -52.43 42.65
C VAL A 1222 -1.84 -51.00 43.17
N ALA A 1223 -0.88 -50.75 44.08
CA ALA A 1223 -0.62 -49.40 44.59
C ALA A 1223 -0.15 -48.44 43.50
N CYS A 1224 0.75 -48.89 42.62
CA CYS A 1224 1.24 -48.08 41.50
C CYS A 1224 0.14 -47.78 40.46
N LEU A 1225 -0.71 -48.76 40.11
CA LEU A 1225 -1.83 -48.54 39.18
C LEU A 1225 -2.87 -47.56 39.75
N ASN A 1226 -3.18 -47.66 41.05
CA ASN A 1226 -4.09 -46.71 41.71
C ASN A 1226 -3.57 -45.26 41.64
N HIS A 1227 -2.25 -45.06 41.74
CA HIS A 1227 -1.67 -43.72 41.60
C HIS A 1227 -1.83 -43.16 40.18
N VAL A 1228 -1.68 -44.00 39.15
CA VAL A 1228 -1.86 -43.60 37.74
C VAL A 1228 -3.34 -43.28 37.43
N PHE A 1229 -4.28 -44.08 37.93
CA PHE A 1229 -5.72 -43.88 37.66
C PHE A 1229 -6.35 -42.73 38.46
N GLN A 1230 -5.81 -42.36 39.63
CA GLN A 1230 -6.30 -41.22 40.41
C GLN A 1230 -6.11 -39.85 39.72
N VAL A 1231 -5.13 -39.72 38.81
CA VAL A 1231 -4.89 -38.50 38.03
C VAL A 1231 -6.01 -38.24 36.99
N PHE A 1232 -6.84 -39.25 36.68
CA PHE A 1232 -7.90 -39.19 35.66
C PHE A 1232 -9.26 -38.67 36.19
N LEU A 1233 -9.41 -38.49 37.52
CA LEU A 1233 -10.69 -38.17 38.17
C LEU A 1233 -10.95 -36.67 38.44
N TRP A 1234 -10.25 -35.75 37.76
CA TRP A 1234 -10.63 -34.33 37.73
C TRP A 1234 -11.24 -33.97 36.37
N PRO A 1235 -12.56 -33.67 36.29
CA PRO A 1235 -13.20 -33.39 35.01
C PRO A 1235 -12.92 -31.95 34.56
N LYS A 1236 -12.53 -31.81 33.28
CA LYS A 1236 -12.89 -30.69 32.40
C LYS A 1236 -14.03 -31.15 31.51
#